data_AF-A0A016TJG8-F1
#
_entry.id   AF-A0A016TJG8-F1
#
_cell.length_a   1.000
_cell.length_b   1.000
_cell.length_c   1.000
_cell.angle_alpha   90.00
_cell.angle_beta   90.00
_cell.angle_gamma   90.00
#
_symmetry.space_group_name_H-M   'P 1'
#
loop_
_entity.id
_entity.type
_entity.pdbx_description
1 polymer ?
#
loop_
_entity_poly.entity_id
_entity_poly.type
_entity_poly.pdbx_seq_one_letter_code
_entity_poly.pdbx_strand_id
1 'polypeptide(L)'
;MLRIVIKEKQRSLYATLLKCNAKEQACRRLLPDRTWRRIEGGSRLICDSIRSKVKSTLLAKYDRLSSALRENHSRDESSQLENNRSNHVLAQNENTTARVTVLGNPQLSPNAISFPSLGPSFSPAQNINPVTYRKVVGGLQRLRDSLRSKTTRENLQHSSAIENRRLLPAIPFPRSFYKEPEPVREADIKFRILASGVLEVLNKFKHRHHTNLSRDQLQGFRELRELISSGSIRLSVSDKGGEFVAMPQELDRRITSAHLADSTTYRPTTEKEFQAQSRRLNDIWTKVGKSAGLDDRFISRLKLENPSCPVFYSLVKTHKIPLHEMGSMSADTFKIRPIISCVGGPTDRISWFLNKIVSQLITKVPRHLSNTCEFIDQLRNANFDQNSVIESFDVTSLYTNVQNSEALQALSEMLDKHVGTINTYGLSKARIMTLVNECLKCNIFRWSGTYFSQTRGLAMGQRLAPVLAICFMSRVEEPVLARMPQMYCRYIDDCCIVTSTQSEMDECYRILNQQSQYIKFTRETPENGWLPYLNTKVKLSNGIFQMKWYRKESSKNILINAKSAHPLAIKRAVIRNMFKTASMVCTGEQERCESRQMASQIASSNGYTVSKHSRKHHPVNRTHNHDVSRIPLCLPFISDEVSAAIQKCIFRAQLQNDVVLVSIPNANIKKQLVRNRLYDRQCISEQCIVCPHGKEGDCAKVGVIYQIECSDCNALYIGETGRVLNVRIKEHLASKRRGSLTSPLGRHRINAHCGNDFNVKCTILTCEAEISARKALEAFWITVKNPEMNNKNECLSITSDFLPFVSLCEL
;
A
#
# COMPACT_ATOMS: atom_id res chain seq x y z
N MET A 1 6.50 44.55 18.56
CA MET A 1 5.49 45.32 19.32
C MET A 1 4.05 45.02 18.92
N LEU A 2 3.64 45.19 17.65
CA LEU A 2 2.23 45.02 17.21
C LEU A 2 1.58 43.66 17.54
N ARG A 3 2.31 42.54 17.39
CA ARG A 3 1.81 41.18 17.70
C ARG A 3 1.55 40.93 19.20
N ILE A 4 2.22 41.66 20.09
CA ILE A 4 2.04 41.54 21.53
C ILE A 4 0.77 42.30 21.95
N VAL A 5 0.62 43.53 21.46
CA VAL A 5 -0.59 44.37 21.67
C VAL A 5 -1.85 43.69 21.14
N ILE A 6 -1.78 43.02 19.98
CA ILE A 6 -2.92 42.25 19.43
C ILE A 6 -3.28 41.06 20.32
N LYS A 7 -2.27 40.34 20.86
CA LYS A 7 -2.51 39.20 21.77
C LYS A 7 -3.11 39.63 23.10
N GLU A 8 -2.70 40.76 23.65
CA GLU A 8 -3.29 41.31 24.87
C GLU A 8 -4.72 41.80 24.65
N LYS A 9 -4.99 42.51 23.55
CA LYS A 9 -6.38 42.88 23.20
C LYS A 9 -7.27 41.66 22.98
N GLN A 10 -6.78 40.59 22.36
CA GLN A 10 -7.54 39.34 22.21
C GLN A 10 -7.83 38.67 23.56
N ARG A 11 -6.86 38.62 24.47
CA ARG A 11 -7.06 38.06 25.82
C ARG A 11 -8.06 38.88 26.63
N SER A 12 -7.97 40.21 26.57
CA SER A 12 -8.92 41.12 27.23
C SER A 12 -10.35 40.94 26.69
N LEU A 13 -10.51 40.88 25.36
CA LEU A 13 -11.81 40.61 24.73
C LEU A 13 -12.39 39.26 25.14
N TYR A 14 -11.56 38.21 25.15
CA TYR A 14 -12.01 36.86 25.52
C TYR A 14 -12.44 36.78 26.98
N ALA A 15 -11.72 37.45 27.89
CA ALA A 15 -12.10 37.55 29.30
C ALA A 15 -13.44 38.29 29.49
N THR A 16 -13.66 39.39 28.76
CA THR A 16 -14.94 40.12 28.78
C THR A 16 -16.08 39.27 28.24
N LEU A 17 -15.84 38.49 27.19
CA LEU A 17 -16.85 37.61 26.59
C LEU A 17 -17.26 36.47 27.55
N LEU A 18 -16.31 35.90 28.29
CA LEU A 18 -16.58 34.92 29.34
C LEU A 18 -17.40 35.50 30.49
N LYS A 19 -17.10 36.74 30.92
CA LYS A 19 -17.91 37.45 31.93
C LYS A 19 -19.33 37.74 31.45
N CYS A 20 -19.51 38.13 30.20
CA CYS A 20 -20.83 38.34 29.61
C CYS A 20 -21.63 37.03 29.54
N ASN A 21 -21.02 35.93 29.10
CA ASN A 21 -21.68 34.63 29.02
C ASN A 21 -22.09 34.10 30.41
N ALA A 22 -21.24 34.29 31.43
CA ALA A 22 -21.58 33.93 32.80
C ALA A 22 -22.77 34.76 33.35
N LYS A 23 -22.82 36.07 33.06
CA LYS A 23 -23.96 36.93 33.41
C LYS A 23 -25.23 36.55 32.64
N GLU A 24 -25.11 36.21 31.37
CA GLU A 24 -26.22 35.73 30.53
C GLU A 24 -26.83 34.45 31.10
N GLN A 25 -26.00 33.48 31.48
CA GLN A 25 -26.46 32.25 32.13
C GLN A 25 -27.10 32.49 33.50
N ALA A 26 -26.61 33.46 34.27
CA ALA A 26 -27.21 33.84 35.54
C ALA A 26 -28.59 34.52 35.35
N CYS A 27 -28.70 35.45 34.40
CA CYS A 27 -29.98 36.12 34.09
C CYS A 27 -31.02 35.15 33.53
N ARG A 28 -30.62 34.15 32.73
CA ARG A 28 -31.50 33.09 32.22
C ARG A 28 -32.11 32.22 33.33
N ARG A 29 -31.42 32.05 34.46
CA ARG A 29 -31.93 31.29 35.62
C ARG A 29 -32.90 32.09 36.49
N LEU A 30 -32.84 33.42 36.44
CA LEU A 30 -33.56 34.33 37.34
C LEU A 30 -34.78 35.00 36.69
N LEU A 31 -34.94 34.90 35.36
CA LEU A 31 -36.02 35.56 34.61
C LEU A 31 -36.99 34.53 33.99
N PRO A 32 -38.30 34.82 33.96
CA PRO A 32 -39.27 33.97 33.27
C PRO A 32 -38.94 33.80 31.77
N ASP A 33 -39.13 32.60 31.24
CA ASP A 33 -38.74 32.21 29.87
C ASP A 33 -39.27 33.11 28.75
N ARG A 34 -40.46 33.69 28.94
CA ARG A 34 -41.07 34.60 27.96
C ARG A 34 -40.33 35.95 27.90
N THR A 35 -39.87 36.45 29.04
CA THR A 35 -39.10 37.69 29.16
C THR A 35 -37.69 37.49 28.64
N TRP A 36 -37.06 36.35 28.95
CA TRP A 36 -35.74 35.99 28.43
C TRP A 36 -35.72 35.92 26.90
N ARG A 37 -36.69 35.25 26.28
CA ARG A 37 -36.81 35.17 24.81
C ARG A 37 -36.99 36.53 24.15
N ARG A 38 -37.69 37.47 24.80
CA ARG A 38 -37.86 38.85 24.28
C ARG A 38 -36.56 39.65 24.34
N ILE A 39 -35.81 39.52 25.43
CA ILE A 39 -34.49 40.14 25.60
C ILE A 39 -33.50 39.55 24.58
N GLU A 40 -33.45 38.22 24.45
CA GLU A 40 -32.59 37.53 23.49
C GLU A 40 -32.90 37.93 22.05
N GLY A 41 -34.18 38.03 21.68
CA GLY A 41 -34.61 38.52 20.37
C GLY A 41 -34.15 39.96 20.09
N GLY A 42 -34.33 40.86 21.06
CA GLY A 42 -33.85 42.25 20.95
C GLY A 42 -32.33 42.36 20.86
N SER A 43 -31.59 41.59 21.65
CA SER A 43 -30.12 41.55 21.60
C SER A 43 -29.60 40.99 20.27
N ARG A 44 -30.24 39.96 19.69
CA ARG A 44 -29.87 39.46 18.36
C ARG A 44 -30.03 40.53 17.28
N LEU A 45 -31.15 41.25 17.28
CA LEU A 45 -31.39 42.35 16.33
C LEU A 45 -30.34 43.47 16.46
N ILE A 46 -29.97 43.85 17.68
CA ILE A 46 -28.91 44.83 17.92
C ILE A 46 -27.55 44.30 17.45
N CYS A 47 -27.21 43.05 17.75
CA CYS A 47 -25.96 42.44 17.30
C CYS A 47 -25.87 42.31 15.77
N ASP A 48 -26.98 41.99 15.11
CA ASP A 48 -27.05 41.90 13.64
C ASP A 48 -26.91 43.30 13.01
N SER A 49 -27.51 44.33 13.61
CA SER A 49 -27.32 45.74 13.21
C SER A 49 -25.87 46.20 13.36
N ILE A 50 -25.22 45.90 14.50
CA ILE A 50 -23.80 46.19 14.72
C ILE A 50 -22.92 45.44 13.72
N ARG A 51 -23.15 44.14 13.50
CA ARG A 51 -22.39 43.34 12.51
C ARG A 51 -22.53 43.90 11.10
N SER A 52 -23.73 44.31 10.70
CA SER A 52 -23.98 44.95 9.41
C SER A 52 -23.20 46.26 9.29
N LYS A 53 -23.29 47.14 10.30
CA LYS A 53 -22.59 48.44 10.31
C LYS A 53 -21.06 48.30 10.28
N VAL A 54 -20.51 47.36 11.04
CA VAL A 54 -19.07 47.04 11.03
C VAL A 54 -18.64 46.46 9.69
N LYS A 55 -19.43 45.56 9.10
CA LYS A 55 -19.17 44.99 7.77
C LYS A 55 -19.12 46.08 6.70
N SER A 56 -20.08 47.01 6.70
CA SER A 56 -20.09 48.14 5.77
C SER A 56 -18.91 49.08 5.98
N THR A 57 -18.50 49.31 7.23
CA THR A 57 -17.33 50.15 7.54
C THR A 57 -16.02 49.49 7.10
N LEU A 58 -15.90 48.16 7.25
CA LEU A 58 -14.74 47.41 6.79
C LEU A 58 -14.68 47.33 5.26
N LEU A 59 -15.81 47.17 4.58
CA LEU A 59 -15.89 47.24 3.12
C LEU A 59 -15.46 48.62 2.62
N ALA A 60 -16.01 49.71 3.18
CA ALA A 60 -15.60 51.07 2.84
C ALA A 60 -14.11 51.38 3.15
N LYS A 61 -13.51 50.67 4.11
CA LYS A 61 -12.07 50.77 4.41
C LYS A 61 -11.22 49.94 3.45
N TYR A 62 -11.71 48.76 3.04
CA TYR A 62 -11.11 47.92 2.01
C TYR A 62 -11.11 48.61 0.65
N ASP A 63 -12.24 49.21 0.25
CA ASP A 63 -12.35 49.92 -1.03
C ASP A 63 -11.44 51.15 -1.05
N ARG A 64 -11.35 51.91 0.05
CA ARG A 64 -10.39 53.02 0.18
C ARG A 64 -8.93 52.57 0.06
N LEU A 65 -8.57 51.44 0.69
CA LEU A 65 -7.22 50.88 0.58
C LEU A 65 -6.94 50.32 -0.82
N SER A 66 -7.95 49.75 -1.47
CA SER A 66 -7.84 49.23 -2.83
C SER A 66 -7.73 50.35 -3.87
N SER A 67 -8.38 51.49 -3.66
CA SER A 67 -8.24 52.68 -4.51
C SER A 67 -6.88 53.36 -4.31
N ALA A 68 -6.39 53.47 -3.07
CA ALA A 68 -5.05 53.98 -2.78
C ALA A 68 -3.92 53.11 -3.38
N LEU A 69 -4.15 51.80 -3.52
CA LEU A 69 -3.23 50.88 -4.22
C LEU A 69 -3.27 51.04 -5.75
N ARG A 70 -4.38 51.52 -6.33
CA ARG A 70 -4.48 51.80 -7.77
C ARG A 70 -3.85 53.14 -8.13
N GLU A 71 -3.97 54.15 -7.27
CA GLU A 71 -3.31 55.46 -7.46
C GLU A 71 -1.78 55.41 -7.26
N ASN A 72 -1.26 54.48 -6.45
CA ASN A 72 0.18 54.25 -6.32
C ASN A 72 0.78 53.45 -7.50
N HIS A 73 -0.04 52.73 -8.28
CA HIS A 73 0.41 52.05 -9.49
C HIS A 73 0.37 52.93 -10.75
N SER A 74 -0.29 54.10 -10.70
CA SER A 74 -0.34 55.06 -11.81
C SER A 74 0.72 56.17 -11.73
N ARG A 75 1.68 56.09 -10.80
CA ARG A 75 2.76 57.09 -10.62
C ARG A 75 4.17 56.55 -10.85
N ASP A 76 4.34 55.27 -11.20
CA ASP A 76 5.64 54.64 -11.48
C ASP A 76 5.81 54.20 -12.95
N GLU A 77 4.91 54.59 -13.86
CA GLU A 77 5.02 54.35 -15.32
C GLU A 77 5.37 55.64 -16.10
N SER A 78 6.40 56.36 -15.67
CA SER A 78 6.97 57.47 -16.43
C SER A 78 8.48 57.61 -16.25
N SER A 79 9.21 56.51 -16.40
CA SER A 79 10.59 56.53 -16.94
C SER A 79 11.01 55.11 -17.25
N GLN A 80 11.75 54.93 -18.36
CA GLN A 80 12.24 53.66 -18.92
C GLN A 80 11.33 52.98 -19.96
N LEU A 81 10.95 53.76 -20.97
CA LEU A 81 10.92 53.26 -22.35
C LEU A 81 12.33 53.44 -22.92
N GLU A 82 12.99 52.32 -23.25
CA GLU A 82 13.89 52.12 -24.40
C GLU A 82 14.80 50.90 -24.14
N ASN A 83 14.36 49.72 -24.55
CA ASN A 83 15.07 48.93 -25.56
C ASN A 83 14.50 47.50 -25.70
N ASN A 84 14.25 47.15 -26.97
CA ASN A 84 14.16 45.81 -27.54
C ASN A 84 13.01 44.90 -27.08
N ARG A 85 11.83 45.16 -27.69
CA ARG A 85 10.85 44.11 -28.01
C ARG A 85 11.45 43.16 -29.06
N SER A 86 11.86 41.97 -28.62
CA SER A 86 11.79 40.77 -29.45
C SER A 86 10.72 39.85 -28.87
N ASN A 87 9.71 39.56 -29.70
CA ASN A 87 8.60 38.69 -29.40
C ASN A 87 9.10 37.30 -28.99
N HIS A 88 8.95 36.95 -27.72
CA HIS A 88 8.78 35.56 -27.32
C HIS A 88 7.41 35.41 -26.66
N VAL A 89 6.42 35.13 -27.53
CA VAL A 89 5.26 34.33 -27.17
C VAL A 89 5.79 33.15 -26.35
N LEU A 90 5.35 33.06 -25.09
CA LEU A 90 5.54 31.89 -24.26
C LEU A 90 4.84 30.74 -24.98
N ALA A 91 5.62 30.02 -25.80
CA ALA A 91 5.23 28.74 -26.35
C ALA A 91 4.72 27.89 -25.18
N GLN A 92 3.45 27.52 -25.26
CA GLN A 92 2.94 26.39 -24.53
C GLN A 92 3.93 25.25 -24.79
N ASN A 93 4.57 24.74 -23.74
CA ASN A 93 5.35 23.52 -23.86
C ASN A 93 4.36 22.40 -24.23
N GLU A 94 4.19 22.16 -25.52
CA GLU A 94 3.38 21.10 -26.15
C GLU A 94 3.83 19.67 -25.82
N ASN A 95 4.73 19.48 -24.84
CA ASN A 95 5.31 18.18 -24.49
C ASN A 95 5.04 17.72 -23.06
N THR A 96 3.92 18.14 -22.44
CA THR A 96 3.46 17.48 -21.20
C THR A 96 2.73 16.19 -21.55
N THR A 97 3.47 15.07 -21.55
CA THR A 97 2.86 13.73 -21.66
C THR A 97 1.73 13.58 -20.64
N ALA A 98 0.52 13.28 -21.11
CA ALA A 98 -0.64 13.07 -20.25
C ALA A 98 -0.30 12.08 -19.13
N ARG A 99 -0.52 12.50 -17.87
CA ARG A 99 -0.20 11.72 -16.66
C ARG A 99 -1.30 10.75 -16.24
N VAL A 100 -2.33 10.64 -17.08
CA VAL A 100 -3.49 9.76 -16.95
C VAL A 100 -3.80 9.26 -18.37
N THR A 101 -4.04 7.98 -18.50
CA THR A 101 -4.46 7.37 -19.76
C THR A 101 -5.95 7.08 -19.70
N VAL A 102 -6.68 7.51 -20.72
CA VAL A 102 -8.12 7.33 -20.85
C VAL A 102 -8.36 6.41 -22.05
N LEU A 103 -9.07 5.29 -21.84
CA LEU A 103 -9.32 4.27 -22.87
C LEU A 103 -10.83 4.06 -23.05
N GLY A 104 -11.30 3.88 -24.28
CA GLY A 104 -12.72 3.64 -24.58
C GLY A 104 -13.62 4.86 -24.35
N ASN A 105 -13.06 6.08 -24.46
CA ASN A 105 -13.74 7.37 -24.42
C ASN A 105 -14.77 7.58 -23.26
N PRO A 106 -14.47 7.24 -22.00
CA PRO A 106 -15.33 7.61 -20.88
C PRO A 106 -15.32 9.13 -20.72
N GLN A 107 -16.50 9.70 -20.45
CA GLN A 107 -16.65 11.13 -20.17
C GLN A 107 -16.06 11.44 -18.79
N LEU A 108 -14.95 12.18 -18.77
CA LEU A 108 -14.28 12.64 -17.54
C LEU A 108 -14.10 14.15 -17.62
N SER A 109 -14.48 14.87 -16.55
CA SER A 109 -14.22 16.30 -16.49
C SER A 109 -12.71 16.61 -16.41
N PRO A 110 -12.27 17.84 -16.76
CA PRO A 110 -10.89 18.27 -16.51
C PRO A 110 -10.45 18.10 -15.04
N ASN A 111 -11.39 18.22 -14.10
CA ASN A 111 -11.14 18.02 -12.67
C ASN A 111 -10.85 16.55 -12.35
N ALA A 112 -11.64 15.63 -12.93
CA ALA A 112 -11.44 14.18 -12.80
C ALA A 112 -10.16 13.68 -13.47
N ILE A 113 -9.57 14.44 -14.40
CA ILE A 113 -8.24 14.16 -14.96
C ILE A 113 -7.13 14.79 -14.09
N SER A 114 -7.36 16.01 -13.59
CA SER A 114 -6.39 16.77 -12.78
C SER A 114 -6.01 16.06 -11.48
N PHE A 115 -6.98 15.47 -10.77
CA PHE A 115 -6.72 14.75 -9.52
C PHE A 115 -5.80 13.52 -9.68
N PRO A 116 -6.09 12.53 -10.55
CA PRO A 116 -5.22 11.37 -10.74
C PRO A 116 -3.87 11.73 -11.35
N SER A 117 -3.74 12.87 -12.04
CA SER A 117 -2.45 13.37 -12.55
C SER A 117 -1.40 13.62 -11.46
N LEU A 118 -1.81 13.72 -10.19
CA LEU A 118 -0.90 13.74 -9.03
C LEU A 118 -0.11 12.45 -8.83
N GLY A 119 -0.57 11.35 -9.44
CA GLY A 119 0.09 10.05 -9.46
C GLY A 119 -0.43 9.06 -8.41
N PRO A 120 -0.31 7.74 -8.64
CA PRO A 120 -0.85 6.71 -7.75
C PRO A 120 -0.37 6.74 -6.30
N SER A 121 0.87 7.17 -6.09
CA SER A 121 1.50 7.25 -4.77
C SER A 121 1.16 8.52 -4.00
N PHE A 122 0.43 9.49 -4.58
CA PHE A 122 0.07 10.72 -3.88
C PHE A 122 -0.82 10.40 -2.67
N SER A 123 -0.37 10.80 -1.49
CA SER A 123 -1.17 10.80 -0.25
C SER A 123 -1.79 12.17 0.00
N PRO A 124 -3.14 12.27 0.04
CA PRO A 124 -3.83 13.46 0.54
C PRO A 124 -3.51 13.71 2.03
N ALA A 125 -3.40 14.98 2.39
CA ALA A 125 -3.31 15.39 3.79
C ALA A 125 -4.62 15.06 4.50
N GLN A 126 -4.52 14.62 5.75
CA GLN A 126 -5.67 14.28 6.58
C GLN A 126 -5.57 15.08 7.88
N ASN A 127 -6.65 15.79 8.22
CA ASN A 127 -6.74 16.46 9.51
C ASN A 127 -6.84 15.41 10.64
N ILE A 128 -6.43 15.79 11.84
CA ILE A 128 -6.61 14.94 13.02
C ILE A 128 -8.11 14.76 13.23
N ASN A 129 -8.57 13.53 13.17
CA ASN A 129 -9.97 13.15 13.27
C ASN A 129 -10.08 11.81 14.05
N PRO A 130 -11.29 11.30 14.29
CA PRO A 130 -11.47 10.07 15.07
C PRO A 130 -10.76 8.84 14.49
N VAL A 131 -10.64 8.76 13.15
CA VAL A 131 -9.89 7.69 12.49
C VAL A 131 -8.39 7.80 12.81
N THR A 132 -7.86 9.02 12.89
CA THR A 132 -6.48 9.26 13.33
C THR A 132 -6.25 8.79 14.76
N TYR A 133 -7.15 9.12 15.70
CA TYR A 133 -7.03 8.67 17.09
C TYR A 133 -7.09 7.14 17.22
N ARG A 134 -8.02 6.48 16.51
CA ARG A 134 -8.10 5.00 16.49
C ARG A 134 -6.79 4.34 16.04
N LYS A 135 -6.16 4.87 14.98
CA LYS A 135 -4.85 4.39 14.51
C LYS A 135 -3.73 4.64 15.51
N VAL A 136 -3.74 5.79 16.18
CA VAL A 136 -2.75 6.13 17.23
C VAL A 136 -2.88 5.16 18.40
N VAL A 137 -4.10 4.91 18.88
CA VAL A 137 -4.37 3.94 19.96
C VAL A 137 -3.86 2.55 19.57
N GLY A 138 -4.15 2.09 18.35
CA GLY A 138 -3.61 0.82 17.86
C GLY A 138 -2.08 0.77 17.79
N GLY A 139 -1.43 1.88 17.44
CA GLY A 139 0.02 2.02 17.46
C GLY A 139 0.60 1.96 18.88
N LEU A 140 -0.01 2.70 19.81
CA LEU A 140 0.39 2.75 21.22
C LEU A 140 0.17 1.41 21.93
N GLN A 141 -0.95 0.72 21.69
CA GLN A 141 -1.22 -0.60 22.26
C GLN A 141 -0.14 -1.61 21.85
N ARG A 142 0.21 -1.64 20.56
CA ARG A 142 1.30 -2.51 20.07
C ARG A 142 2.64 -2.18 20.69
N LEU A 143 2.92 -0.89 20.90
CA LEU A 143 4.15 -0.46 21.56
C LEU A 143 4.18 -0.94 23.01
N ARG A 144 3.10 -0.76 23.77
CA ARG A 144 2.99 -1.25 25.16
C ARG A 144 3.29 -2.74 25.26
N ASP A 145 2.61 -3.54 24.45
CA ASP A 145 2.77 -4.99 24.43
C ASP A 145 4.23 -5.39 24.10
N SER A 146 4.84 -4.67 23.16
CA SER A 146 6.22 -4.91 22.73
C SER A 146 7.24 -4.51 23.78
N LEU A 147 7.02 -3.39 24.49
CA LEU A 147 7.87 -2.94 25.60
C LEU A 147 7.82 -3.96 26.75
N ARG A 148 6.63 -4.36 27.20
CA ARG A 148 6.46 -5.41 28.23
C ARG A 148 7.18 -6.70 27.84
N SER A 149 6.98 -7.15 26.60
CA SER A 149 7.62 -8.38 26.09
C SER A 149 9.14 -8.26 25.95
N LYS A 150 9.66 -7.07 25.65
CA LYS A 150 11.11 -6.82 25.56
C LYS A 150 11.73 -6.82 26.96
N THR A 151 11.20 -6.03 27.89
CA THR A 151 11.69 -5.96 29.26
C THR A 151 11.59 -7.30 29.98
N THR A 152 10.51 -8.06 29.78
CA THR A 152 10.39 -9.42 30.34
C THR A 152 11.52 -10.34 29.83
N ARG A 153 11.89 -10.25 28.54
CA ARG A 153 12.98 -11.05 27.98
C ARG A 153 14.34 -10.61 28.49
N GLU A 154 14.57 -9.32 28.61
CA GLU A 154 15.82 -8.76 29.16
C GLU A 154 16.01 -9.17 30.63
N ASN A 155 14.92 -9.18 31.41
CA ASN A 155 14.94 -9.65 32.79
C ASN A 155 15.22 -11.17 32.89
N LEU A 156 14.74 -11.97 31.94
CA LEU A 156 14.97 -13.43 31.89
C LEU A 156 16.35 -13.82 31.34
N GLN A 157 16.93 -13.02 30.44
CA GLN A 157 18.27 -13.27 29.88
C GLN A 157 19.40 -13.15 30.93
N HIS A 158 19.12 -12.55 32.09
CA HIS A 158 20.00 -12.56 33.25
C HIS A 158 19.95 -13.87 34.07
N SER A 159 19.11 -14.86 33.71
CA SER A 159 19.08 -16.21 34.31
C SER A 159 19.18 -17.31 33.25
N SER A 160 20.41 -17.71 32.92
CA SER A 160 20.85 -18.95 32.20
C SER A 160 20.18 -19.41 30.88
N ALA A 161 21.06 -19.74 29.92
CA ALA A 161 20.99 -20.67 28.79
C ALA A 161 19.62 -21.02 28.16
N ILE A 162 19.38 -20.53 26.94
CA ILE A 162 18.41 -21.15 26.02
C ILE A 162 19.17 -21.89 24.91
N GLU A 163 19.09 -23.20 25.00
CA GLU A 163 19.59 -24.24 24.10
C GLU A 163 18.99 -24.16 22.69
N ASN A 164 19.85 -24.47 21.69
CA ASN A 164 19.64 -25.28 20.47
C ASN A 164 18.22 -25.49 19.87
N ARG A 165 17.32 -24.51 19.90
CA ARG A 165 16.09 -24.56 19.09
C ARG A 165 16.36 -24.09 17.67
N ARG A 166 15.96 -24.90 16.67
CA ARG A 166 15.98 -24.53 15.25
C ARG A 166 15.27 -23.18 15.07
N LEU A 167 16.04 -22.15 14.70
CA LEU A 167 15.52 -20.80 14.49
C LEU A 167 14.67 -20.77 13.20
N LEU A 168 13.36 -20.84 13.36
CA LEU A 168 12.39 -20.66 12.28
C LEU A 168 12.26 -19.18 11.92
N PRO A 169 11.94 -18.85 10.65
CA PRO A 169 11.84 -17.46 10.23
C PRO A 169 10.66 -16.76 10.92
N ALA A 170 10.86 -15.49 11.28
CA ALA A 170 9.81 -14.67 11.88
C ALA A 170 8.62 -14.51 10.91
N ILE A 171 7.45 -15.01 11.32
CA ILE A 171 6.25 -15.00 10.48
C ILE A 171 5.63 -13.58 10.43
N PRO A 172 5.49 -12.98 9.24
CA PRO A 172 5.00 -11.60 9.06
C PRO A 172 3.46 -11.48 9.07
N PHE A 173 2.74 -12.58 9.25
CA PHE A 173 1.28 -12.60 9.23
C PHE A 173 0.68 -12.30 10.61
N PRO A 174 -0.49 -11.64 10.68
CA PRO A 174 -1.20 -11.39 11.93
C PRO A 174 -1.38 -12.66 12.74
N ARG A 175 -1.24 -12.55 14.07
CA ARG A 175 -1.50 -13.66 14.99
C ARG A 175 -2.99 -14.02 14.95
N SER A 176 -3.29 -15.30 15.07
CA SER A 176 -4.66 -15.81 15.21
C SER A 176 -5.24 -15.55 16.59
N PHE A 177 -4.38 -15.43 17.60
CA PHE A 177 -4.75 -15.22 19.00
C PHE A 177 -3.97 -14.07 19.62
N TYR A 178 -4.66 -13.30 20.45
CA TYR A 178 -4.08 -12.24 21.25
C TYR A 178 -3.99 -12.70 22.71
N LYS A 179 -2.77 -12.68 23.25
CA LYS A 179 -2.52 -12.80 24.68
C LYS A 179 -1.89 -11.48 25.11
N GLU A 180 -2.53 -10.77 26.02
CA GLU A 180 -1.94 -9.57 26.60
C GLU A 180 -0.67 -9.95 27.38
N PRO A 181 0.47 -9.26 27.17
CA PRO A 181 1.65 -9.44 27.99
C PRO A 181 1.42 -8.93 29.41
N GLU A 182 1.96 -9.67 30.39
CA GLU A 182 1.89 -9.30 31.80
C GLU A 182 2.44 -7.88 32.05
N PRO A 183 1.85 -7.11 32.98
CA PRO A 183 2.33 -5.77 33.33
C PRO A 183 3.79 -5.78 33.80
N VAL A 184 4.56 -4.80 33.32
CA VAL A 184 5.96 -4.59 33.75
C VAL A 184 6.11 -3.14 34.18
N ARG A 185 6.32 -2.91 35.48
CA ARG A 185 6.27 -1.57 36.10
C ARG A 185 7.13 -0.54 35.37
N GLU A 186 8.38 -0.88 35.07
CA GLU A 186 9.30 0.03 34.39
C GLU A 186 8.82 0.41 32.97
N ALA A 187 8.44 -0.60 32.19
CA ALA A 187 7.93 -0.41 30.83
C ALA A 187 6.62 0.41 30.82
N ASP A 188 5.73 0.15 31.77
CA ASP A 188 4.43 0.81 31.88
C ASP A 188 4.54 2.27 32.30
N ILE A 189 5.49 2.63 33.18
CA ILE A 189 5.77 4.03 33.53
C ILE A 189 6.26 4.81 32.30
N LYS A 190 7.27 4.28 31.59
CA LYS A 190 7.80 4.91 30.36
C LYS A 190 6.71 5.04 29.30
N PHE A 191 5.89 3.99 29.13
CA PHE A 191 4.76 4.00 28.21
C PHE A 191 3.72 5.09 28.56
N ARG A 192 3.35 5.23 29.84
CA ARG A 192 2.37 6.24 30.29
C ARG A 192 2.83 7.67 29.98
N ILE A 193 4.09 7.98 30.24
CA ILE A 193 4.69 9.30 29.92
C ILE A 193 4.60 9.56 28.41
N LEU A 194 4.95 8.56 27.58
CA LEU A 194 4.86 8.67 26.13
C LEU A 194 3.42 8.85 25.65
N ALA A 195 2.48 8.03 26.12
CA ALA A 195 1.08 8.07 25.72
C ALA A 195 0.43 9.42 26.04
N SER A 196 0.68 9.96 27.24
CA SER A 196 0.24 11.31 27.63
C SER A 196 0.85 12.39 26.73
N GLY A 197 2.17 12.33 26.48
CA GLY A 197 2.84 13.28 25.60
C GLY A 197 2.31 13.24 24.16
N VAL A 198 2.01 12.05 23.62
CA VAL A 198 1.40 11.90 22.29
C VAL A 198 0.00 12.53 22.27
N LEU A 199 -0.81 12.31 23.30
CA LEU A 199 -2.13 12.91 23.41
C LEU A 199 -2.08 14.44 23.44
N GLU A 200 -1.18 15.03 24.24
CA GLU A 200 -0.96 16.47 24.30
C GLU A 200 -0.58 17.05 22.93
N VAL A 201 0.32 16.36 22.20
CA VAL A 201 0.69 16.75 20.85
C VAL A 201 -0.53 16.72 19.93
N LEU A 202 -1.31 15.64 19.92
CA LEU A 202 -2.49 15.57 19.05
C LEU A 202 -3.50 16.68 19.38
N ASN A 203 -3.77 16.92 20.66
CA ASN A 203 -4.67 17.98 21.11
C ASN A 203 -4.17 19.39 20.74
N LYS A 204 -2.86 19.64 20.80
CA LYS A 204 -2.26 20.90 20.37
C LYS A 204 -2.45 21.16 18.87
N PHE A 205 -2.44 20.11 18.06
CA PHE A 205 -2.49 20.23 16.60
C PHE A 205 -3.88 19.97 16.00
N LYS A 206 -4.88 19.54 16.79
CA LYS A 206 -6.21 19.12 16.27
C LYS A 206 -6.98 20.17 15.49
N HIS A 207 -6.79 21.45 15.81
CA HIS A 207 -7.47 22.56 15.14
C HIS A 207 -6.74 23.08 13.90
N ARG A 208 -5.58 22.50 13.54
CA ARG A 208 -4.83 22.94 12.36
C ARG A 208 -5.30 22.20 11.11
N HIS A 209 -6.06 22.89 10.26
CA HIS A 209 -6.47 22.35 8.98
C HIS A 209 -5.35 22.45 7.94
N HIS A 210 -5.00 21.30 7.34
CA HIS A 210 -4.03 21.24 6.24
C HIS A 210 -4.64 20.45 5.08
N THR A 211 -4.71 21.08 3.91
CA THR A 211 -5.01 20.40 2.64
C THR A 211 -3.84 20.57 1.69
N ASN A 212 -3.53 19.51 0.96
CA ASN A 212 -2.55 19.51 -0.12
C ASN A 212 -3.22 19.28 -1.49
N LEU A 213 -4.54 19.42 -1.56
CA LEU A 213 -5.36 19.34 -2.77
C LEU A 213 -6.02 20.69 -3.05
N SER A 214 -6.11 21.08 -4.33
CA SER A 214 -6.92 22.22 -4.77
C SER A 214 -8.41 21.92 -4.70
N ARG A 215 -9.26 22.95 -4.84
CA ARG A 215 -10.72 22.77 -4.91
C ARG A 215 -11.13 21.88 -6.08
N ASP A 216 -10.52 22.10 -7.24
CA ASP A 216 -10.76 21.32 -8.46
C ASP A 216 -10.37 19.86 -8.28
N GLN A 217 -9.23 19.60 -7.63
CA GLN A 217 -8.78 18.24 -7.33
C GLN A 217 -9.71 17.53 -6.34
N LEU A 218 -10.26 18.25 -5.35
CA LEU A 218 -11.26 17.70 -4.44
C LEU A 218 -12.57 17.38 -5.16
N GLN A 219 -12.98 18.22 -6.12
CA GLN A 219 -14.16 17.96 -6.94
C GLN A 219 -13.94 16.76 -7.85
N GLY A 220 -12.80 16.68 -8.54
CA GLY A 220 -12.43 15.53 -9.35
C GLY A 220 -12.34 14.21 -8.56
N PHE A 221 -11.87 14.27 -7.30
CA PHE A 221 -11.90 13.09 -6.42
C PHE A 221 -13.33 12.61 -6.12
N ARG A 222 -14.29 13.53 -5.93
CA ARG A 222 -15.70 13.17 -5.69
C ARG A 222 -16.33 12.56 -6.94
N GLU A 223 -16.14 13.19 -8.09
CA GLU A 223 -16.62 12.70 -9.39
C GLU A 223 -16.09 11.29 -9.69
N LEU A 224 -14.78 11.05 -9.55
CA LEU A 224 -14.20 9.73 -9.78
C LEU A 224 -14.79 8.67 -8.83
N ARG A 225 -15.07 9.03 -7.56
CA ARG A 225 -15.70 8.09 -6.64
C ARG A 225 -17.10 7.73 -7.06
N GLU A 226 -17.86 8.71 -7.54
CA GLU A 226 -19.22 8.54 -8.05
C GLU A 226 -19.21 7.63 -9.29
N LEU A 227 -18.40 7.95 -10.31
CA LEU A 227 -18.26 7.17 -11.54
C LEU A 227 -17.78 5.72 -11.30
N ILE A 228 -16.93 5.50 -10.29
CA ILE A 228 -16.51 4.14 -9.91
C ILE A 228 -17.67 3.41 -9.22
N SER A 229 -18.41 4.10 -8.34
CA SER A 229 -19.51 3.50 -7.59
C SER A 229 -20.76 3.22 -8.43
N SER A 230 -21.02 4.02 -9.46
CA SER A 230 -22.11 3.84 -10.41
C SER A 230 -21.87 2.71 -11.42
N GLY A 231 -20.66 2.14 -11.45
CA GLY A 231 -20.29 1.15 -12.45
C GLY A 231 -19.81 1.74 -13.77
N SER A 232 -19.74 3.06 -13.92
CA SER A 232 -19.41 3.72 -15.19
C SER A 232 -17.96 3.50 -15.61
N ILE A 233 -17.01 3.64 -14.67
CA ILE A 233 -15.58 3.48 -14.96
C ILE A 233 -14.89 2.50 -14.03
N ARG A 234 -13.80 1.91 -14.52
CA ARG A 234 -12.75 1.27 -13.76
C ARG A 234 -11.53 2.19 -13.76
N LEU A 235 -10.99 2.44 -12.57
CA LEU A 235 -9.69 3.07 -12.41
C LEU A 235 -8.65 2.01 -12.01
N SER A 236 -7.56 1.92 -12.77
CA SER A 236 -6.44 1.01 -12.52
C SER A 236 -5.10 1.74 -12.69
N VAL A 237 -3.98 1.03 -12.55
CA VAL A 237 -2.64 1.56 -12.84
C VAL A 237 -2.09 0.82 -14.06
N SER A 238 -1.37 1.51 -14.93
CA SER A 238 -0.76 0.90 -16.10
C SER A 238 0.31 -0.13 -15.74
N ASP A 239 0.63 -1.02 -16.68
CA ASP A 239 1.64 -2.07 -16.49
C ASP A 239 3.07 -1.53 -16.32
N LYS A 240 3.49 -0.61 -17.20
CA LYS A 240 4.87 -0.08 -17.26
C LYS A 240 4.98 1.44 -17.14
N GLY A 241 3.92 2.20 -17.39
CA GLY A 241 4.00 3.66 -17.44
C GLY A 241 3.89 4.36 -16.07
N GLY A 242 3.24 3.70 -15.10
CA GLY A 242 3.06 4.16 -13.71
C GLY A 242 1.88 5.12 -13.50
N GLU A 243 1.17 5.48 -14.57
CA GLU A 243 -0.04 6.32 -14.58
C GLU A 243 -1.30 5.58 -14.17
N PHE A 244 -2.34 6.35 -13.85
CA PHE A 244 -3.69 5.82 -13.78
C PHE A 244 -4.24 5.57 -15.18
N VAL A 245 -4.99 4.49 -15.30
CA VAL A 245 -5.77 4.15 -16.50
C VAL A 245 -7.24 4.18 -16.12
N ALA A 246 -8.01 5.04 -16.77
CA ALA A 246 -9.46 5.11 -16.64
C ALA A 246 -10.11 4.54 -17.90
N MET A 247 -11.05 3.61 -17.73
CA MET A 247 -11.76 2.99 -18.84
C MET A 247 -13.17 2.57 -18.42
N PRO A 248 -14.14 2.40 -19.34
CA PRO A 248 -15.46 1.87 -19.03
C PRO A 248 -15.35 0.48 -18.37
N GLN A 249 -16.18 0.20 -17.37
CA GLN A 249 -16.17 -1.14 -16.75
C GLN A 249 -16.59 -2.23 -17.76
N GLU A 250 -17.44 -1.89 -18.71
CA GLU A 250 -17.82 -2.78 -19.80
C GLU A 250 -16.61 -3.21 -20.64
N LEU A 251 -15.76 -2.25 -21.02
CA LEU A 251 -14.55 -2.53 -21.80
C LEU A 251 -13.58 -3.43 -21.02
N ASP A 252 -13.33 -3.14 -19.74
CA ASP A 252 -12.47 -4.00 -18.89
C ASP A 252 -13.03 -5.42 -18.75
N ARG A 253 -14.37 -5.56 -18.66
CA ARG A 253 -15.02 -6.87 -18.63
C ARG A 253 -14.84 -7.61 -19.94
N ARG A 254 -15.06 -6.96 -21.10
CA ARG A 254 -14.86 -7.58 -22.43
C ARG A 254 -13.42 -8.04 -22.63
N ILE A 255 -12.43 -7.18 -22.32
CA ILE A 255 -11.00 -7.52 -22.40
C ILE A 255 -10.68 -8.73 -21.50
N THR A 256 -11.18 -8.71 -20.26
CA THR A 256 -10.90 -9.80 -19.31
C THR A 256 -11.57 -11.10 -19.70
N SER A 257 -12.82 -11.07 -20.15
CA SER A 257 -13.53 -12.24 -20.66
C SER A 257 -12.81 -12.87 -21.85
N ALA A 258 -12.37 -12.05 -22.82
CA ALA A 258 -11.61 -12.52 -23.98
C ALA A 258 -10.29 -13.19 -23.55
N HIS A 259 -9.59 -12.63 -22.57
CA HIS A 259 -8.36 -13.24 -22.03
C HIS A 259 -8.61 -14.57 -21.30
N LEU A 260 -9.69 -14.66 -20.52
CA LEU A 260 -10.04 -15.88 -19.79
C LEU A 260 -10.65 -16.98 -20.68
N ALA A 261 -10.99 -16.66 -21.93
CA ALA A 261 -11.47 -17.63 -22.91
C ALA A 261 -10.36 -18.54 -23.48
N ASP A 262 -9.07 -18.23 -23.23
CA ASP A 262 -7.96 -19.10 -23.61
C ASP A 262 -7.99 -20.43 -22.84
N SER A 263 -8.58 -21.45 -23.46
CA SER A 263 -8.71 -22.81 -22.92
C SER A 263 -7.37 -23.55 -22.78
N THR A 264 -6.30 -23.05 -23.39
CA THR A 264 -4.95 -23.62 -23.24
C THR A 264 -4.29 -23.20 -21.91
N THR A 265 -4.79 -22.14 -21.28
CA THR A 265 -4.23 -21.57 -20.05
C THR A 265 -5.21 -21.63 -18.88
N TYR A 266 -6.51 -21.45 -19.13
CA TYR A 266 -7.55 -21.39 -18.10
C TYR A 266 -8.66 -22.40 -18.36
N ARG A 267 -9.29 -22.87 -17.28
CA ARG A 267 -10.54 -23.62 -17.34
C ARG A 267 -11.55 -23.09 -16.31
N PRO A 268 -12.85 -23.10 -16.61
CA PRO A 268 -13.88 -22.93 -15.59
C PRO A 268 -13.79 -24.02 -14.49
N THR A 269 -14.15 -23.67 -13.26
CA THR A 269 -14.20 -24.58 -12.11
C THR A 269 -15.31 -24.13 -11.13
N THR A 270 -15.34 -24.69 -9.92
CA THR A 270 -16.39 -24.47 -8.92
C THR A 270 -15.80 -24.09 -7.57
N GLU A 271 -16.63 -23.47 -6.72
CA GLU A 271 -16.28 -23.22 -5.32
C GLU A 271 -15.94 -24.52 -4.55
N LYS A 272 -16.65 -25.61 -4.85
CA LYS A 272 -16.40 -26.93 -4.24
C LYS A 272 -14.98 -27.40 -4.51
N GLU A 273 -14.50 -27.23 -5.74
CA GLU A 273 -13.13 -27.60 -6.11
C GLU A 273 -12.09 -26.71 -5.39
N PHE A 274 -12.34 -25.39 -5.33
CA PHE A 274 -11.51 -24.46 -4.56
C PHE A 274 -11.37 -24.88 -3.09
N GLN A 275 -12.49 -25.20 -2.44
CA GLN A 275 -12.52 -25.64 -1.04
C GLN A 275 -11.83 -27.00 -0.86
N ALA A 276 -11.97 -27.94 -1.80
CA ALA A 276 -11.33 -29.24 -1.76
C ALA A 276 -9.80 -29.12 -1.88
N GLN A 277 -9.30 -28.34 -2.84
CA GLN A 277 -7.87 -28.10 -3.01
C GLN A 277 -7.27 -27.35 -1.80
N SER A 278 -8.00 -26.39 -1.25
CA SER A 278 -7.57 -25.65 -0.05
C SER A 278 -7.40 -26.58 1.16
N ARG A 279 -8.35 -27.50 1.39
CA ARG A 279 -8.27 -28.50 2.46
C ARG A 279 -7.09 -29.45 2.23
N ARG A 280 -6.97 -30.00 1.02
CA ARG A 280 -5.85 -30.88 0.64
C ARG A 280 -4.49 -30.22 0.91
N LEU A 281 -4.30 -28.97 0.52
CA LEU A 281 -3.04 -28.25 0.76
C LEU A 281 -2.74 -28.11 2.25
N ASN A 282 -3.73 -27.76 3.07
CA ASN A 282 -3.58 -27.67 4.53
C ASN A 282 -3.24 -29.02 5.17
N ASP A 283 -3.87 -30.11 4.70
CA ASP A 283 -3.65 -31.46 5.21
C ASP A 283 -2.21 -31.92 4.91
N ILE A 284 -1.76 -31.73 3.66
CA ILE A 284 -0.40 -32.04 3.25
C ILE A 284 0.62 -31.18 3.99
N TRP A 285 0.37 -29.87 4.14
CA TRP A 285 1.22 -28.99 4.94
C TRP A 285 1.37 -29.48 6.38
N THR A 286 0.26 -29.85 7.01
CA THR A 286 0.26 -30.33 8.40
C THR A 286 1.02 -31.65 8.52
N LYS A 287 0.75 -32.61 7.62
CA LYS A 287 1.44 -33.91 7.59
C LYS A 287 2.94 -33.75 7.38
N VAL A 288 3.35 -32.98 6.38
CA VAL A 288 4.75 -32.74 6.04
C VAL A 288 5.47 -31.98 7.15
N GLY A 289 4.85 -30.93 7.69
CA GLY A 289 5.42 -30.12 8.78
C GLY A 289 5.68 -30.93 10.04
N LYS A 290 4.70 -31.73 10.49
CA LYS A 290 4.85 -32.62 11.64
C LYS A 290 5.96 -33.65 11.42
N SER A 291 5.96 -34.29 10.25
CA SER A 291 6.97 -35.29 9.90
C SER A 291 8.39 -34.71 9.79
N ALA A 292 8.52 -33.38 9.64
CA ALA A 292 9.79 -32.66 9.59
C ALA A 292 10.23 -32.07 10.94
N GLY A 293 9.47 -32.33 12.01
CA GLY A 293 9.73 -31.79 13.34
C GLY A 293 9.57 -30.27 13.40
N LEU A 294 8.70 -29.68 12.56
CA LEU A 294 8.35 -28.27 12.69
C LEU A 294 7.45 -28.07 13.91
N ASP A 295 7.66 -26.98 14.63
CA ASP A 295 6.87 -26.57 15.78
C ASP A 295 5.36 -26.44 15.42
N ASP A 296 4.48 -27.01 16.25
CA ASP A 296 3.03 -27.03 16.01
C ASP A 296 2.43 -25.62 15.91
N ARG A 297 2.97 -24.66 16.68
CA ARG A 297 2.53 -23.27 16.62
C ARG A 297 2.93 -22.64 15.28
N PHE A 298 4.11 -22.96 14.75
CA PHE A 298 4.53 -22.55 13.41
C PHE A 298 3.62 -23.14 12.33
N ILE A 299 3.35 -24.45 12.38
CA ILE A 299 2.46 -25.15 11.43
C ILE A 299 1.07 -24.50 11.42
N SER A 300 0.48 -24.33 12.60
CA SER A 300 -0.85 -23.73 12.79
C SER A 300 -0.91 -22.28 12.29
N ARG A 301 0.16 -21.49 12.47
CA ARG A 301 0.20 -20.10 11.98
C ARG A 301 0.20 -19.99 10.45
N LEU A 302 0.74 -20.98 9.73
CA LEU A 302 0.75 -20.97 8.26
C LEU A 302 -0.49 -21.65 7.65
N LYS A 303 -1.20 -22.50 8.42
CA LYS A 303 -2.48 -23.08 8.02
C LYS A 303 -3.56 -22.00 7.92
N LEU A 304 -4.36 -22.03 6.83
CA LEU A 304 -5.50 -21.14 6.63
C LEU A 304 -6.79 -21.97 6.52
N GLU A 305 -7.59 -22.01 7.58
CA GLU A 305 -8.84 -22.80 7.59
C GLU A 305 -9.92 -22.23 6.67
N ASN A 306 -9.98 -20.91 6.52
CA ASN A 306 -10.97 -20.22 5.70
C ASN A 306 -10.26 -19.22 4.78
N PRO A 307 -9.55 -19.69 3.74
CA PRO A 307 -8.81 -18.81 2.84
C PRO A 307 -9.78 -18.03 1.95
N SER A 308 -9.42 -16.78 1.66
CA SER A 308 -10.12 -15.99 0.64
C SER A 308 -9.80 -16.54 -0.73
N CYS A 309 -10.79 -16.80 -1.58
CA CYS A 309 -10.51 -17.17 -2.97
C CYS A 309 -9.67 -16.07 -3.65
N PRO A 310 -8.51 -16.40 -4.25
CA PRO A 310 -7.72 -15.46 -5.07
C PRO A 310 -8.60 -14.78 -6.13
N VAL A 311 -8.24 -13.56 -6.55
CA VAL A 311 -9.02 -12.81 -7.55
C VAL A 311 -8.16 -12.36 -8.71
N PHE A 312 -8.70 -12.51 -9.90
CA PHE A 312 -8.09 -12.03 -11.14
C PHE A 312 -8.32 -10.52 -11.31
N TYR A 313 -7.27 -9.82 -11.72
CA TYR A 313 -7.39 -8.49 -12.29
C TYR A 313 -6.31 -8.26 -13.35
N SER A 314 -6.60 -7.39 -14.30
CA SER A 314 -5.71 -7.02 -15.39
C SER A 314 -5.02 -5.67 -15.12
N LEU A 315 -3.79 -5.54 -15.61
CA LEU A 315 -3.11 -4.25 -15.83
C LEU A 315 -2.99 -4.02 -17.34
N VAL A 316 -3.45 -2.88 -17.83
CA VAL A 316 -3.39 -2.58 -19.26
C VAL A 316 -1.96 -2.24 -19.68
N LYS A 317 -1.48 -2.85 -20.77
CA LYS A 317 -0.18 -2.57 -21.37
C LYS A 317 -0.28 -1.33 -22.26
N THR A 318 -0.43 -0.16 -21.66
CA THR A 318 -0.63 1.12 -22.37
C THR A 318 0.43 1.43 -23.42
N HIS A 319 1.66 0.97 -23.20
CA HIS A 319 2.79 1.07 -24.13
C HIS A 319 2.68 0.23 -25.41
N LYS A 320 1.68 -0.66 -25.51
CA LYS A 320 1.43 -1.49 -26.71
C LYS A 320 0.18 -1.02 -27.47
N ILE A 321 -0.38 0.13 -27.11
CA ILE A 321 -1.60 0.67 -27.72
C ILE A 321 -1.21 1.85 -28.61
N PRO A 322 -1.48 1.78 -29.93
CA PRO A 322 -1.37 2.94 -30.82
C PRO A 322 -2.31 4.07 -30.38
N LEU A 323 -1.88 5.33 -30.53
CA LEU A 323 -2.65 6.49 -30.08
C LEU A 323 -4.05 6.57 -30.70
N HIS A 324 -4.19 6.20 -31.98
CA HIS A 324 -5.47 6.20 -32.69
C HIS A 324 -6.45 5.13 -32.20
N GLU A 325 -5.97 4.08 -31.53
CA GLU A 325 -6.80 2.99 -31.00
C GLU A 325 -7.23 3.21 -29.55
N MET A 326 -6.78 4.28 -28.87
CA MET A 326 -7.14 4.52 -27.47
C MET A 326 -8.65 4.69 -27.24
N GLY A 327 -9.40 5.16 -28.26
CA GLY A 327 -10.86 5.27 -28.22
C GLY A 327 -11.61 3.96 -28.51
N SER A 328 -10.92 2.88 -28.87
CA SER A 328 -11.53 1.60 -29.24
C SER A 328 -12.34 1.00 -28.09
N MET A 329 -13.47 0.39 -28.44
CA MET A 329 -14.29 -0.45 -27.55
C MET A 329 -14.12 -1.96 -27.86
N SER A 330 -13.23 -2.31 -28.78
CA SER A 330 -12.89 -3.72 -29.08
C SER A 330 -11.91 -4.27 -28.05
N ALA A 331 -12.17 -5.49 -27.59
CA ALA A 331 -11.31 -6.18 -26.62
C ALA A 331 -9.93 -6.52 -27.22
N ASP A 332 -9.87 -6.84 -28.52
CA ASP A 332 -8.67 -7.37 -29.18
C ASP A 332 -7.55 -6.34 -29.32
N THR A 333 -7.92 -5.06 -29.33
CA THR A 333 -7.03 -3.90 -29.31
C THR A 333 -6.11 -3.91 -28.08
N PHE A 334 -6.60 -4.35 -26.93
CA PHE A 334 -5.94 -4.10 -25.66
C PHE A 334 -5.19 -5.33 -25.14
N LYS A 335 -3.86 -5.24 -25.08
CA LYS A 335 -3.04 -6.25 -24.39
C LYS A 335 -2.99 -5.96 -22.88
N ILE A 336 -3.07 -7.02 -22.07
CA ILE A 336 -3.04 -6.93 -20.61
C ILE A 336 -1.90 -7.75 -19.99
N ARG A 337 -1.56 -7.43 -18.73
CA ARG A 337 -0.83 -8.32 -17.82
C ARG A 337 -1.84 -8.91 -16.83
N PRO A 338 -2.11 -10.23 -16.87
CA PRO A 338 -3.02 -10.88 -15.93
C PRO A 338 -2.36 -10.99 -14.55
N ILE A 339 -3.10 -10.69 -13.48
CA ILE A 339 -2.63 -10.85 -12.10
C ILE A 339 -3.67 -11.65 -11.31
N ILE A 340 -3.21 -12.69 -10.61
CA ILE A 340 -4.01 -13.46 -9.66
C ILE A 340 -3.58 -13.06 -8.25
N SER A 341 -4.42 -12.30 -7.55
CA SER A 341 -4.15 -11.83 -6.19
C SER A 341 -4.30 -12.96 -5.18
N CYS A 342 -3.19 -13.63 -4.85
CA CYS A 342 -3.17 -14.73 -3.88
C CYS A 342 -3.18 -14.28 -2.40
N VAL A 343 -3.32 -12.97 -2.12
CA VAL A 343 -3.30 -12.44 -0.76
C VAL A 343 -4.47 -13.01 0.07
N GLY A 344 -4.14 -13.67 1.18
CA GLY A 344 -5.10 -14.37 2.03
C GLY A 344 -5.69 -15.64 1.41
N GLY A 345 -5.19 -16.07 0.26
CA GLY A 345 -5.56 -17.33 -0.40
C GLY A 345 -4.85 -18.54 0.19
N PRO A 346 -5.22 -19.76 -0.24
CA PRO A 346 -4.78 -21.01 0.39
C PRO A 346 -3.26 -21.18 0.36
N THR A 347 -2.60 -20.70 -0.70
CA THR A 347 -1.15 -20.83 -0.87
C THR A 347 -0.34 -19.71 -0.20
N ASP A 348 -0.94 -18.59 0.23
CA ASP A 348 -0.20 -17.36 0.61
C ASP A 348 0.87 -17.61 1.67
N ARG A 349 0.48 -18.22 2.79
CA ARG A 349 1.36 -18.40 3.97
C ARG A 349 2.35 -19.55 3.80
N ILE A 350 1.92 -20.66 3.20
CA ILE A 350 2.78 -21.82 2.94
C ILE A 350 3.82 -21.46 1.87
N SER A 351 3.40 -20.83 0.76
CA SER A 351 4.31 -20.37 -0.29
C SER A 351 5.30 -19.31 0.19
N TRP A 352 4.94 -18.49 1.19
CA TRP A 352 5.90 -17.58 1.84
C TRP A 352 7.05 -18.34 2.51
N PHE A 353 6.75 -19.41 3.24
CA PHE A 353 7.76 -20.21 3.91
C PHE A 353 8.62 -20.97 2.91
N LEU A 354 7.99 -21.63 1.92
CA LEU A 354 8.71 -22.29 0.84
C LEU A 354 9.63 -21.31 0.09
N ASN A 355 9.14 -20.10 -0.19
CA ASN A 355 9.96 -19.09 -0.86
C ASN A 355 11.18 -18.68 -0.03
N LYS A 356 11.13 -18.71 1.32
CA LYS A 356 12.33 -18.48 2.16
C LYS A 356 13.40 -19.56 1.99
N ILE A 357 13.00 -20.76 1.56
CA ILE A 357 13.92 -21.86 1.25
C ILE A 357 14.43 -21.69 -0.17
N VAL A 358 13.52 -21.76 -1.15
CA VAL A 358 13.92 -21.86 -2.57
C VAL A 358 14.51 -20.57 -3.13
N SER A 359 14.20 -19.38 -2.58
CA SER A 359 14.80 -18.14 -3.07
C SER A 359 16.31 -18.05 -2.83
N GLN A 360 16.86 -18.86 -1.92
CA GLN A 360 18.31 -18.95 -1.70
C GLN A 360 19.03 -19.49 -2.95
N LEU A 361 18.34 -20.32 -3.75
CA LEU A 361 18.86 -20.87 -5.01
C LEU A 361 19.10 -19.80 -6.08
N ILE A 362 18.43 -18.65 -6.01
CA ILE A 362 18.60 -17.56 -6.98
C ILE A 362 20.07 -17.10 -7.03
N THR A 363 20.74 -17.05 -5.87
CA THR A 363 22.17 -16.68 -5.78
C THR A 363 23.11 -17.73 -6.39
N LYS A 364 22.60 -18.91 -6.73
CA LYS A 364 23.34 -20.00 -7.35
C LYS A 364 23.12 -20.07 -8.86
N VAL A 365 22.24 -19.24 -9.42
CA VAL A 365 22.00 -19.17 -10.87
C VAL A 365 23.07 -18.24 -11.48
N PRO A 366 24.06 -18.76 -12.24
CA PRO A 366 25.28 -18.01 -12.55
C PRO A 366 25.08 -16.72 -13.34
N ARG A 367 24.07 -16.69 -14.22
CA ARG A 367 23.83 -15.55 -15.13
C ARG A 367 22.63 -14.69 -14.73
N HIS A 368 22.02 -14.97 -13.59
CA HIS A 368 20.94 -14.15 -13.08
C HIS A 368 21.49 -12.86 -12.46
N LEU A 369 20.89 -11.74 -12.85
CA LEU A 369 21.16 -10.42 -12.28
C LEU A 369 20.14 -10.08 -11.20
N SER A 370 20.61 -9.66 -10.02
CA SER A 370 19.74 -9.16 -8.95
C SER A 370 19.43 -7.68 -9.09
N ASN A 371 20.29 -6.91 -9.76
CA ASN A 371 20.17 -5.46 -9.91
C ASN A 371 21.09 -4.92 -11.02
N THR A 372 20.93 -3.64 -11.35
CA THR A 372 21.74 -2.94 -12.38
C THR A 372 23.21 -2.83 -12.01
N CYS A 373 23.59 -2.79 -10.73
CA CYS A 373 25.01 -2.69 -10.36
C CYS A 373 25.75 -3.97 -10.77
N GLU A 374 25.17 -5.15 -10.54
CA GLU A 374 25.73 -6.42 -11.01
C GLU A 374 25.90 -6.46 -12.53
N PHE A 375 24.96 -5.88 -13.28
CA PHE A 375 25.09 -5.74 -14.74
C PHE A 375 26.29 -4.86 -15.13
N ILE A 376 26.45 -3.71 -14.47
CA ILE A 376 27.58 -2.80 -14.71
C ILE A 376 28.91 -3.49 -14.36
N ASP A 377 28.96 -4.25 -13.28
CA ASP A 377 30.15 -4.97 -12.87
C ASP A 377 30.50 -6.09 -13.86
N GLN A 378 29.50 -6.80 -14.41
CA GLN A 378 29.71 -7.77 -15.49
C GLN A 378 30.25 -7.11 -16.77
N LEU A 379 29.70 -5.97 -17.19
CA LEU A 379 30.20 -5.22 -18.34
C LEU A 379 31.66 -4.76 -18.15
N ARG A 380 32.04 -4.34 -16.94
CA ARG A 380 33.41 -3.89 -16.62
C ARG A 380 34.43 -5.02 -16.59
N ASN A 381 34.00 -6.21 -16.21
CA ASN A 381 34.87 -7.37 -16.06
C ASN A 381 34.94 -8.24 -17.34
N ALA A 382 34.09 -7.95 -18.33
CA ALA A 382 34.09 -8.62 -19.63
C ALA A 382 35.11 -7.97 -20.58
N ASN A 383 35.71 -8.80 -21.44
CA ASN A 383 36.56 -8.34 -22.53
C ASN A 383 35.76 -8.44 -23.83
N PHE A 384 35.74 -7.34 -24.59
CA PHE A 384 35.00 -7.25 -25.85
C PHE A 384 35.98 -7.04 -27.00
N ASP A 385 35.73 -7.76 -28.10
CA ASP A 385 36.49 -7.63 -29.34
C ASP A 385 36.03 -6.39 -30.12
N GLN A 386 36.79 -6.01 -31.14
CA GLN A 386 36.44 -4.88 -32.00
C GLN A 386 35.12 -5.09 -32.76
N ASN A 387 34.80 -6.35 -33.08
CA ASN A 387 33.61 -6.75 -33.84
C ASN A 387 32.46 -7.26 -32.94
N SER A 388 32.57 -7.12 -31.62
CA SER A 388 31.56 -7.59 -30.69
C SER A 388 30.20 -6.97 -30.96
N VAL A 389 29.17 -7.82 -30.93
CA VAL A 389 27.77 -7.44 -31.13
C VAL A 389 27.04 -7.57 -29.81
N ILE A 390 26.23 -6.56 -29.47
CA ILE A 390 25.38 -6.55 -28.27
C ILE A 390 23.91 -6.51 -28.68
N GLU A 391 23.12 -7.44 -28.16
CA GLU A 391 21.66 -7.48 -28.36
C GLU A 391 20.93 -7.79 -27.04
N SER A 392 19.67 -7.39 -26.97
CA SER A 392 18.77 -7.70 -25.85
C SER A 392 17.68 -8.65 -26.31
N PHE A 393 17.46 -9.74 -25.57
CA PHE A 393 16.37 -10.68 -25.85
C PHE A 393 15.31 -10.61 -24.74
N ASP A 394 14.04 -10.42 -25.10
CA ASP A 394 12.89 -10.41 -24.18
C ASP A 394 12.09 -11.71 -24.32
N VAL A 395 11.80 -12.35 -23.18
CA VAL A 395 10.95 -13.55 -23.17
C VAL A 395 9.48 -13.17 -23.28
N THR A 396 8.82 -13.64 -24.33
CA THR A 396 7.40 -13.35 -24.55
C THR A 396 6.53 -14.05 -23.50
N SER A 397 5.89 -13.24 -22.64
CA SER A 397 4.89 -13.69 -21.66
C SER A 397 5.37 -14.84 -20.77
N LEU A 398 6.61 -14.76 -20.27
CA LEU A 398 7.30 -15.79 -19.49
C LEU A 398 6.37 -16.58 -18.55
N TYR A 399 5.76 -15.90 -17.57
CA TYR A 399 4.96 -16.59 -16.54
C TYR A 399 3.78 -17.39 -17.08
N THR A 400 3.06 -16.93 -18.10
CA THR A 400 1.91 -17.69 -18.63
C THR A 400 2.33 -18.87 -19.51
N ASN A 401 3.56 -18.85 -20.01
CA ASN A 401 4.08 -19.83 -20.97
C ASN A 401 4.95 -20.92 -20.34
N VAL A 402 5.47 -20.70 -19.11
CA VAL A 402 6.22 -21.73 -18.38
C VAL A 402 5.30 -22.88 -17.98
N GLN A 403 5.63 -24.10 -18.40
CA GLN A 403 4.91 -25.30 -17.97
C GLN A 403 5.26 -25.64 -16.51
N ASN A 404 4.24 -26.01 -15.72
CA ASN A 404 4.44 -26.31 -14.29
C ASN A 404 5.37 -27.51 -14.07
N SER A 405 5.29 -28.53 -14.92
CA SER A 405 6.17 -29.71 -14.90
C SER A 405 7.62 -29.32 -15.14
N GLU A 406 7.90 -28.54 -16.17
CA GLU A 406 9.24 -28.07 -16.51
C GLU A 406 9.84 -27.17 -15.41
N ALA A 407 9.03 -26.31 -14.80
CA ALA A 407 9.46 -25.49 -13.66
C ALA A 407 9.79 -26.34 -12.43
N LEU A 408 8.99 -27.38 -12.14
CA LEU A 408 9.28 -28.33 -11.06
C LEU A 408 10.54 -29.13 -11.34
N GLN A 409 10.75 -29.56 -12.58
CA GLN A 409 11.94 -30.28 -13.00
C GLN A 409 13.20 -29.42 -12.81
N ALA A 410 13.19 -28.18 -13.31
CA ALA A 410 14.30 -27.26 -13.14
C ALA A 410 14.59 -26.94 -11.66
N LEU A 411 13.56 -26.79 -10.82
CA LEU A 411 13.73 -26.65 -9.37
C LEU A 411 14.36 -27.89 -8.74
N SER A 412 13.93 -29.08 -9.14
CA SER A 412 14.45 -30.36 -8.66
C SER A 412 15.96 -30.47 -8.92
N GLU A 413 16.38 -30.17 -10.14
CA GLU A 413 17.79 -30.19 -10.56
C GLU A 413 18.64 -29.17 -9.77
N MET A 414 18.12 -27.96 -9.56
CA MET A 414 18.77 -26.95 -8.73
C MET A 414 18.91 -27.39 -7.27
N LEU A 415 17.89 -28.07 -6.73
CA LEU A 415 17.96 -28.62 -5.38
C LEU A 415 18.95 -29.78 -5.30
N ASP A 416 19.05 -30.65 -6.30
CA ASP A 416 20.08 -31.71 -6.33
C ASP A 416 21.49 -31.13 -6.22
N LYS A 417 21.76 -30.06 -6.98
CA LYS A 417 23.07 -29.39 -6.98
C LYS A 417 23.36 -28.64 -5.69
N HIS A 418 22.36 -28.04 -5.04
CA HIS A 418 22.61 -27.01 -4.02
C HIS A 418 21.88 -27.18 -2.68
N VAL A 419 21.07 -28.21 -2.47
CA VAL A 419 20.27 -28.37 -1.23
C VAL A 419 21.15 -28.38 0.03
N GLY A 420 22.35 -28.95 -0.03
CA GLY A 420 23.30 -28.96 1.09
C GLY A 420 23.87 -27.59 1.46
N THR A 421 23.71 -26.59 0.60
CA THR A 421 24.23 -25.22 0.80
C THR A 421 23.16 -24.21 1.23
N ILE A 422 21.90 -24.63 1.34
CA ILE A 422 20.77 -23.75 1.68
C ILE A 422 20.11 -24.19 2.99
N ASN A 423 19.51 -23.24 3.71
CA ASN A 423 18.73 -23.56 4.89
C ASN A 423 17.32 -24.04 4.50
N THR A 424 17.07 -25.33 4.66
CA THR A 424 15.79 -25.99 4.38
C THR A 424 14.84 -26.02 5.59
N TYR A 425 15.29 -25.55 6.75
CA TYR A 425 14.58 -25.64 8.03
C TYR A 425 14.13 -27.07 8.37
N GLY A 426 14.88 -28.08 7.90
CA GLY A 426 14.66 -29.52 8.11
C GLY A 426 13.63 -30.17 7.18
N LEU A 427 13.17 -29.47 6.15
CA LEU A 427 12.47 -30.13 5.05
C LEU A 427 13.48 -30.84 4.13
N SER A 428 13.22 -32.10 3.80
CA SER A 428 13.95 -32.80 2.74
C SER A 428 13.57 -32.27 1.36
N LYS A 429 14.42 -32.48 0.35
CA LYS A 429 14.11 -32.15 -1.07
C LYS A 429 12.73 -32.66 -1.47
N ALA A 430 12.43 -33.93 -1.21
CA ALA A 430 11.15 -34.54 -1.53
C ALA A 430 9.96 -33.78 -0.93
N ARG A 431 10.06 -33.37 0.34
CA ARG A 431 9.02 -32.59 1.04
C ARG A 431 8.85 -31.19 0.46
N ILE A 432 9.96 -30.51 0.12
CA ILE A 432 9.93 -29.21 -0.56
C ILE A 432 9.20 -29.35 -1.89
N MET A 433 9.59 -30.33 -2.71
CA MET A 433 8.98 -30.58 -4.02
C MET A 433 7.49 -30.91 -3.92
N THR A 434 7.08 -31.74 -2.95
CA THR A 434 5.65 -32.03 -2.70
C THR A 434 4.88 -30.75 -2.40
N LEU A 435 5.36 -29.91 -1.47
CA LEU A 435 4.64 -28.70 -1.07
C LEU A 435 4.60 -27.64 -2.19
N VAL A 436 5.68 -27.50 -2.97
CA VAL A 436 5.72 -26.60 -4.14
C VAL A 436 4.71 -27.07 -5.21
N ASN A 437 4.68 -28.36 -5.50
CA ASN A 437 3.73 -28.94 -6.46
C ASN A 437 2.27 -28.72 -6.02
N GLU A 438 1.96 -28.96 -4.74
CA GLU A 438 0.61 -28.72 -4.21
C GLU A 438 0.24 -27.23 -4.24
N CYS A 439 1.20 -26.32 -4.03
CA CYS A 439 0.98 -24.89 -4.22
C CYS A 439 0.67 -24.52 -5.68
N LEU A 440 1.35 -25.14 -6.67
CA LEU A 440 1.10 -24.89 -8.09
C LEU A 440 -0.24 -25.46 -8.56
N LYS A 441 -0.66 -26.61 -8.00
CA LYS A 441 -1.98 -27.20 -8.27
C LYS A 441 -3.12 -26.39 -7.67
N CYS A 442 -2.89 -25.75 -6.52
CA CYS A 442 -3.85 -24.90 -5.84
C CYS A 442 -3.91 -23.47 -6.45
N ASN A 443 -4.26 -23.41 -7.73
CA ASN A 443 -4.30 -22.19 -8.55
C ASN A 443 -5.71 -21.91 -9.08
N ILE A 444 -6.67 -21.84 -8.16
CA ILE A 444 -8.06 -21.46 -8.42
C ILE A 444 -8.29 -20.01 -7.97
N PHE A 445 -8.97 -19.24 -8.80
CA PHE A 445 -9.32 -17.85 -8.56
C PHE A 445 -10.75 -17.56 -9.00
N ARG A 446 -11.25 -16.39 -8.59
CA ARG A 446 -12.56 -15.88 -8.97
C ARG A 446 -12.44 -14.62 -9.81
N TRP A 447 -13.35 -14.47 -10.77
CA TRP A 447 -13.56 -13.24 -11.51
C TRP A 447 -15.04 -13.07 -11.85
N SER A 448 -15.60 -11.91 -11.49
CA SER A 448 -17.01 -11.57 -11.75
C SER A 448 -17.99 -12.67 -11.29
N GLY A 449 -17.73 -13.27 -10.13
CA GLY A 449 -18.57 -14.32 -9.55
C GLY A 449 -18.25 -15.75 -10.03
N THR A 450 -17.54 -15.91 -11.15
CA THR A 450 -17.21 -17.22 -11.73
C THR A 450 -15.83 -17.70 -11.27
N TYR A 451 -15.71 -19.01 -11.03
CA TYR A 451 -14.45 -19.64 -10.62
C TYR A 451 -13.68 -20.17 -11.83
N PHE A 452 -12.37 -19.95 -11.84
CA PHE A 452 -11.44 -20.42 -12.87
C PHE A 452 -10.22 -21.08 -12.23
N SER A 453 -9.63 -22.04 -12.92
CA SER A 453 -8.33 -22.62 -12.60
C SER A 453 -7.37 -22.30 -13.73
N GLN A 454 -6.17 -21.82 -13.40
CA GLN A 454 -5.09 -21.71 -14.36
C GLN A 454 -4.34 -23.04 -14.44
N THR A 455 -4.42 -23.70 -15.59
CA THR A 455 -3.91 -25.05 -15.85
C THR A 455 -2.48 -25.04 -16.37
N ARG A 456 -2.10 -23.99 -17.11
CA ARG A 456 -0.74 -23.77 -17.62
C ARG A 456 -0.22 -22.41 -17.17
N GLY A 457 1.08 -22.32 -16.93
CA GLY A 457 1.72 -21.10 -16.50
C GLY A 457 1.79 -20.95 -14.98
N LEU A 458 2.76 -20.17 -14.55
CA LEU A 458 2.94 -19.71 -13.20
C LEU A 458 2.03 -18.49 -12.96
N ALA A 459 1.18 -18.55 -11.92
CA ALA A 459 0.31 -17.44 -11.58
C ALA A 459 1.10 -16.19 -11.18
N MET A 460 0.95 -15.11 -11.95
CA MET A 460 1.48 -13.80 -11.59
C MET A 460 0.77 -13.30 -10.34
N GLY A 461 1.45 -13.36 -9.19
CA GLY A 461 0.91 -13.03 -7.87
C GLY A 461 1.13 -14.13 -6.84
N GLN A 462 1.51 -15.34 -7.28
CA GLN A 462 2.00 -16.38 -6.39
C GLN A 462 3.47 -16.13 -6.00
N ARG A 463 3.82 -16.33 -4.72
CA ARG A 463 5.16 -16.02 -4.19
C ARG A 463 6.28 -16.88 -4.79
N LEU A 464 5.96 -18.09 -5.23
CA LEU A 464 6.91 -19.04 -5.82
C LEU A 464 7.17 -18.79 -7.30
N ALA A 465 6.28 -18.06 -7.99
CA ALA A 465 6.38 -17.89 -9.44
C ALA A 465 7.73 -17.28 -9.88
N PRO A 466 8.28 -16.23 -9.25
CA PRO A 466 9.54 -15.64 -9.71
C PRO A 466 10.72 -16.59 -9.63
N VAL A 467 10.89 -17.30 -8.51
CA VAL A 467 12.01 -18.24 -8.32
C VAL A 467 11.89 -19.45 -9.26
N LEU A 468 10.68 -19.95 -9.48
CA LEU A 468 10.42 -21.04 -10.42
C LEU A 468 10.72 -20.63 -11.85
N ALA A 469 10.34 -19.42 -12.26
CA ALA A 469 10.66 -18.88 -13.57
C ALA A 469 12.18 -18.70 -13.75
N ILE A 470 12.90 -18.23 -12.72
CA ILE A 470 14.36 -18.09 -12.77
C ILE A 470 15.05 -19.46 -12.88
N CYS A 471 14.60 -20.48 -12.12
CA CYS A 471 15.15 -21.83 -12.22
C CYS A 471 14.91 -22.43 -13.61
N PHE A 472 13.68 -22.31 -14.12
CA PHE A 472 13.34 -22.75 -15.47
C PHE A 472 14.21 -22.07 -16.54
N MET A 473 14.37 -20.74 -16.46
CA MET A 473 15.21 -20.01 -17.41
C MET A 473 16.69 -20.39 -17.31
N SER A 474 17.19 -20.74 -16.12
CA SER A 474 18.56 -21.26 -15.94
C SER A 474 18.82 -22.53 -16.74
N ARG A 475 17.80 -23.37 -16.94
CA ARG A 475 17.88 -24.58 -17.78
C ARG A 475 17.77 -24.23 -19.26
N VAL A 476 16.88 -23.30 -19.63
CA VAL A 476 16.70 -22.84 -21.02
C VAL A 476 17.96 -22.18 -21.59
N GLU A 477 18.71 -21.45 -20.76
CA GLU A 477 19.91 -20.72 -21.22
C GLU A 477 21.16 -21.61 -21.35
N GLU A 478 21.17 -22.81 -20.75
CA GLU A 478 22.35 -23.69 -20.65
C GLU A 478 23.02 -23.99 -22.02
N PRO A 479 22.29 -24.32 -23.10
CA PRO A 479 22.90 -24.56 -24.41
C PRO A 479 23.56 -23.33 -25.03
N VAL A 480 23.08 -22.12 -24.73
CA VAL A 480 23.74 -20.88 -25.16
C VAL A 480 24.98 -20.63 -24.31
N LEU A 481 24.92 -20.88 -23.00
CA LEU A 481 26.09 -20.73 -22.13
C LEU A 481 27.22 -21.68 -22.52
N ALA A 482 26.91 -22.88 -23.01
CA ALA A 482 27.89 -23.83 -23.51
C ALA A 482 28.66 -23.33 -24.75
N ARG A 483 28.12 -22.35 -25.47
CA ARG A 483 28.81 -21.70 -26.60
C ARG A 483 29.79 -20.61 -26.17
N MET A 484 29.85 -20.29 -24.87
CA MET A 484 30.76 -19.32 -24.29
C MET A 484 30.67 -17.92 -24.94
N PRO A 485 29.46 -17.31 -25.01
CA PRO A 485 29.35 -15.92 -25.44
C PRO A 485 30.21 -15.02 -24.55
N GLN A 486 30.76 -13.94 -25.11
CA GLN A 486 31.60 -12.99 -24.37
C GLN A 486 30.90 -12.45 -23.13
N MET A 487 29.59 -12.25 -23.22
CA MET A 487 28.74 -11.99 -22.06
C MET A 487 27.34 -12.56 -22.27
N TYR A 488 26.78 -13.17 -21.22
CA TYR A 488 25.36 -13.48 -21.13
C TYR A 488 24.87 -13.15 -19.73
N CYS A 489 23.85 -12.31 -19.62
CA CYS A 489 23.25 -11.95 -18.35
C CYS A 489 21.74 -11.78 -18.47
N ARG A 490 21.01 -12.06 -17.39
CA ARG A 490 19.55 -12.05 -17.42
C ARG A 490 18.93 -11.52 -16.13
N TYR A 491 18.08 -10.52 -16.28
CA TYR A 491 17.20 -10.04 -15.22
C TYR A 491 15.78 -10.57 -15.45
N ILE A 492 15.46 -11.70 -14.83
CA ILE A 492 14.17 -12.40 -14.98
C ILE A 492 13.92 -12.80 -16.46
N ASP A 493 13.20 -11.98 -17.22
CA ASP A 493 12.81 -12.13 -18.62
C ASP A 493 13.69 -11.33 -19.61
N ASP A 494 14.37 -10.28 -19.14
CA ASP A 494 15.25 -9.43 -19.95
C ASP A 494 16.67 -10.04 -20.02
N CYS A 495 17.11 -10.52 -21.18
CA CYS A 495 18.46 -11.05 -21.41
C CYS A 495 19.32 -10.01 -22.16
N CYS A 496 20.59 -9.89 -21.82
CA CYS A 496 21.58 -9.13 -22.58
C CYS A 496 22.76 -10.04 -22.91
N ILE A 497 23.08 -10.09 -24.20
CA ILE A 497 24.07 -11.00 -24.75
C ILE A 497 25.08 -10.20 -25.55
N VAL A 498 26.35 -10.56 -25.42
CA VAL A 498 27.44 -10.08 -26.27
C VAL A 498 28.17 -11.27 -26.87
N THR A 499 28.33 -11.26 -28.18
CA THR A 499 29.05 -12.28 -28.96
C THR A 499 30.12 -11.64 -29.83
N SER A 500 31.12 -12.41 -30.27
CA SER A 500 32.21 -11.87 -31.09
C SER A 500 31.77 -11.53 -32.52
N THR A 501 30.67 -12.14 -32.99
CA THR A 501 30.11 -11.89 -34.32
C THR A 501 28.57 -11.92 -34.32
N GLN A 502 27.97 -11.30 -35.34
CA GLN A 502 26.52 -11.36 -35.57
C GLN A 502 26.03 -12.79 -35.86
N SER A 503 26.82 -13.59 -36.58
CA SER A 503 26.45 -14.99 -36.87
C SER A 503 26.32 -15.82 -35.60
N GLU A 504 27.21 -15.62 -34.63
CA GLU A 504 27.11 -16.27 -33.32
C GLU A 504 25.88 -15.79 -32.53
N MET A 505 25.55 -14.49 -32.60
CA MET A 505 24.34 -13.93 -31.99
C MET A 505 23.07 -14.57 -32.57
N ASP A 506 23.00 -14.67 -33.89
CA ASP A 506 21.87 -15.28 -34.60
C ASP A 506 21.70 -16.76 -34.22
N GLU A 507 22.81 -17.48 -34.07
CA GLU A 507 22.80 -18.87 -33.61
C GLU A 507 22.32 -19.00 -32.16
N CYS A 508 22.77 -18.12 -31.25
CA CYS A 508 22.27 -18.07 -29.88
C CYS A 508 20.75 -17.81 -29.84
N TYR A 509 20.27 -16.86 -30.65
CA TYR A 509 18.84 -16.55 -30.78
C TYR A 509 18.04 -17.74 -31.30
N ARG A 510 18.56 -18.45 -32.31
CA ARG A 510 17.96 -19.66 -32.88
C ARG A 510 17.84 -20.77 -31.84
N ILE A 511 18.93 -21.05 -31.10
CA ILE A 511 18.98 -22.08 -30.06
C ILE A 511 17.95 -21.81 -28.97
N LEU A 512 17.89 -20.58 -28.44
CA LEU A 512 16.93 -20.21 -27.39
C LEU A 512 15.47 -20.43 -27.81
N ASN A 513 15.13 -20.10 -29.06
CA ASN A 513 13.79 -20.28 -29.59
C ASN A 513 13.41 -21.74 -29.91
N GLN A 514 14.37 -22.67 -29.84
CA GLN A 514 14.16 -24.12 -30.01
C GLN A 514 14.02 -24.88 -28.69
N GLN A 515 14.37 -24.27 -27.55
CA GLN A 515 14.41 -24.98 -26.25
C GLN A 515 13.03 -25.38 -25.71
N SER A 516 11.96 -24.71 -26.15
CA SER A 516 10.61 -24.95 -25.64
C SER A 516 9.56 -24.62 -26.69
N GLN A 517 8.49 -25.41 -26.65
CA GLN A 517 7.31 -25.20 -27.50
C GLN A 517 6.66 -23.84 -27.24
N TYR A 518 6.58 -23.41 -25.98
CA TYR A 518 5.78 -22.25 -25.56
C TYR A 518 6.59 -21.00 -25.22
N ILE A 519 7.90 -21.14 -24.99
CA ILE A 519 8.78 -20.02 -24.68
C ILE A 519 9.42 -19.52 -25.97
N LYS A 520 9.25 -18.23 -26.24
CA LYS A 520 9.81 -17.54 -27.40
C LYS A 520 10.49 -16.27 -26.95
N PHE A 521 11.57 -15.94 -27.65
CA PHE A 521 12.37 -14.75 -27.43
C PHE A 521 12.15 -13.80 -28.59
N THR A 522 11.98 -12.52 -28.29
CA THR A 522 12.08 -11.43 -29.27
C THR A 522 13.42 -10.74 -29.08
N ARG A 523 14.03 -10.26 -30.16
CA ARG A 523 15.31 -9.55 -30.11
C ARG A 523 15.15 -8.06 -30.36
N GLU A 524 15.89 -7.26 -29.61
CA GLU A 524 16.07 -5.83 -29.79
C GLU A 524 17.55 -5.58 -30.13
N THR A 525 17.80 -4.90 -31.25
CA THR A 525 19.14 -4.51 -31.70
C THR A 525 19.41 -3.04 -31.35
N PRO A 526 20.69 -2.62 -31.24
CA PRO A 526 21.03 -1.24 -30.94
C PRO A 526 20.48 -0.25 -32.00
N GLU A 527 19.84 0.83 -31.55
CA GLU A 527 19.37 1.91 -32.42
C GLU A 527 20.32 3.11 -32.27
N ASN A 528 20.87 3.61 -33.37
CA ASN A 528 21.94 4.63 -33.36
C ASN A 528 23.13 4.21 -32.46
N GLY A 529 23.43 2.90 -32.43
CA GLY A 529 24.47 2.30 -31.59
C GLY A 529 24.12 2.16 -30.11
N TRP A 530 22.91 2.54 -29.66
CA TRP A 530 22.49 2.43 -28.26
C TRP A 530 21.44 1.34 -28.07
N LEU A 531 21.69 0.45 -27.11
CA LEU A 531 20.77 -0.60 -26.69
C LEU A 531 20.16 -0.27 -25.31
N PRO A 532 18.83 -0.17 -25.20
CA PRO A 532 18.16 -0.14 -23.90
C PRO A 532 18.31 -1.48 -23.17
N TYR A 533 18.80 -1.45 -21.92
CA TYR A 533 18.75 -2.61 -21.03
C TYR A 533 18.56 -2.17 -19.58
N LEU A 534 17.57 -2.76 -18.90
CA LEU A 534 17.11 -2.33 -17.56
C LEU A 534 16.80 -0.82 -17.51
N ASN A 535 17.49 -0.08 -16.66
CA ASN A 535 17.42 1.38 -16.50
C ASN A 535 18.66 2.08 -17.11
N THR A 536 19.31 1.46 -18.09
CA THR A 536 20.51 1.96 -18.77
C THR A 536 20.33 1.92 -20.28
N LYS A 537 21.07 2.77 -21.00
CA LYS A 537 21.36 2.60 -22.43
C LYS A 537 22.84 2.29 -22.53
N VAL A 538 23.19 1.24 -23.26
CA VAL A 538 24.57 0.77 -23.45
C VAL A 538 24.93 0.94 -24.92
N LYS A 539 26.11 1.46 -25.20
CA LYS A 539 26.70 1.50 -26.53
C LYS A 539 28.02 0.76 -26.49
N LEU A 540 28.17 -0.26 -27.32
CA LEU A 540 29.41 -1.00 -27.49
C LEU A 540 30.02 -0.62 -28.84
N SER A 541 31.26 -0.14 -28.85
CA SER A 541 31.95 0.26 -30.07
C SER A 541 33.46 0.09 -29.91
N ASN A 542 34.09 -0.64 -30.83
CA ASN A 542 35.53 -0.92 -30.80
C ASN A 542 36.01 -1.51 -29.46
N GLY A 543 35.27 -2.49 -28.91
CA GLY A 543 35.57 -3.10 -27.62
C GLY A 543 35.33 -2.23 -26.38
N ILE A 544 34.97 -0.95 -26.56
CA ILE A 544 34.72 -0.01 -25.46
C ILE A 544 33.21 0.18 -25.30
N PHE A 545 32.73 0.06 -24.06
CA PHE A 545 31.33 0.33 -23.75
C PHE A 545 31.14 1.74 -23.15
N GLN A 546 30.06 2.39 -23.53
CA GLN A 546 29.55 3.61 -22.95
C GLN A 546 28.16 3.35 -22.35
N MET A 547 27.86 3.98 -21.22
CA MET A 547 26.55 3.83 -20.57
C MET A 547 25.99 5.16 -20.14
N LYS A 548 24.67 5.29 -20.26
CA LYS A 548 23.91 6.39 -19.68
C LYS A 548 22.62 5.93 -19.05
N TRP A 549 22.07 6.77 -18.16
CA TRP A 549 20.78 6.47 -17.53
C TRP A 549 19.66 6.49 -18.56
N TYR A 550 18.77 5.50 -18.49
CA TYR A 550 17.65 5.38 -19.41
C TYR A 550 16.33 5.25 -18.68
N ARG A 551 15.32 5.88 -19.27
CA ARG A 551 13.91 5.77 -18.91
C ARG A 551 13.16 5.34 -20.16
N LYS A 552 12.39 4.25 -20.05
CA LYS A 552 11.51 3.79 -21.13
C LYS A 552 10.60 4.94 -21.54
N GLU A 553 10.41 5.12 -22.85
CA GLU A 553 9.59 6.20 -23.41
C GLU A 553 8.14 6.15 -22.94
N SER A 554 7.63 4.94 -22.72
CA SER A 554 6.31 4.71 -22.13
C SER A 554 6.18 5.15 -20.66
N SER A 555 7.28 5.41 -19.96
CA SER A 555 7.24 5.86 -18.57
C SER A 555 6.76 7.31 -18.47
N LYS A 556 5.70 7.54 -17.70
CA LYS A 556 5.24 8.89 -17.37
C LYS A 556 6.08 9.56 -16.28
N ASN A 557 7.18 8.91 -15.86
CA ASN A 557 8.13 9.39 -14.85
C ASN A 557 7.45 9.92 -13.57
N ILE A 558 6.40 9.22 -13.13
CA ILE A 558 5.62 9.59 -11.95
C ILE A 558 6.38 9.19 -10.68
N LEU A 559 6.71 10.18 -9.85
CA LEU A 559 7.32 10.01 -8.54
C LEU A 559 6.31 10.35 -7.43
N ILE A 560 6.72 10.24 -6.17
CA ILE A 560 5.97 10.88 -5.08
C ILE A 560 6.00 12.38 -5.34
N ASN A 561 4.84 12.97 -5.64
CA ASN A 561 4.70 14.41 -5.88
C ASN A 561 5.17 15.23 -4.66
N ALA A 562 5.80 16.38 -4.89
CA ALA A 562 6.34 17.24 -3.83
C ALA A 562 5.26 17.70 -2.82
N LYS A 563 4.02 17.92 -3.28
CA LYS A 563 2.87 18.33 -2.44
C LYS A 563 2.29 17.17 -1.63
N SER A 564 2.71 15.93 -1.87
CA SER A 564 2.16 14.78 -1.17
C SER A 564 2.46 14.80 0.34
N ALA A 565 1.50 14.33 1.14
CA ALA A 565 1.59 14.19 2.60
C ALA A 565 2.44 12.96 2.99
N HIS A 566 3.72 13.02 2.62
CA HIS A 566 4.77 12.11 3.08
C HIS A 566 5.79 12.90 3.90
N PRO A 567 6.45 12.26 4.89
CA PRO A 567 7.62 12.82 5.57
C PRO A 567 8.62 13.41 4.58
N LEU A 568 9.15 14.60 4.87
CA LEU A 568 10.10 15.28 3.99
C LEU A 568 11.36 14.44 3.75
N ALA A 569 11.79 13.67 4.74
CA ALA A 569 12.90 12.73 4.63
C ALA A 569 12.69 11.68 3.53
N ILE A 570 11.49 11.14 3.39
CA ILE A 570 11.14 10.16 2.34
C ILE A 570 11.17 10.82 0.96
N LYS A 571 10.55 12.00 0.82
CA LYS A 571 10.57 12.75 -0.45
C LYS A 571 12.00 13.09 -0.89
N ARG A 572 12.84 13.57 0.04
CA ARG A 572 14.27 13.84 -0.22
C ARG A 572 15.04 12.57 -0.58
N ALA A 573 14.76 11.44 0.06
CA ALA A 573 15.42 10.17 -0.25
C ALA A 573 15.12 9.69 -1.67
N VAL A 574 13.85 9.79 -2.11
CA VAL A 574 13.45 9.42 -3.48
C VAL A 574 14.22 10.26 -4.51
N ILE A 575 14.24 11.58 -4.36
CA ILE A 575 14.94 12.47 -5.29
C ILE A 575 16.46 12.23 -5.25
N ARG A 576 17.07 12.17 -4.06
CA ARG A 576 18.50 11.90 -3.92
C ARG A 576 18.90 10.59 -4.58
N ASN A 577 18.13 9.52 -4.36
CA ASN A 577 18.41 8.21 -4.95
C ASN A 577 18.27 8.25 -6.47
N MET A 578 17.28 8.96 -7.02
CA MET A 578 17.16 9.12 -8.47
C MET A 578 18.40 9.81 -9.08
N PHE A 579 18.85 10.93 -8.51
CA PHE A 579 20.06 11.63 -8.99
C PHE A 579 21.33 10.79 -8.80
N LYS A 580 21.43 10.07 -7.68
CA LYS A 580 22.53 9.13 -7.42
C LYS A 580 22.56 8.06 -8.51
N THR A 581 21.44 7.40 -8.78
CA THR A 581 21.33 6.38 -9.84
C THR A 581 21.67 6.96 -11.21
N ALA A 582 21.11 8.11 -11.56
CA ALA A 582 21.38 8.76 -12.85
C ALA A 582 22.88 9.03 -13.07
N SER A 583 23.63 9.37 -12.02
CA SER A 583 25.08 9.60 -12.12
C SER A 583 25.89 8.30 -12.06
N MET A 584 25.47 7.36 -11.22
CA MET A 584 26.20 6.12 -10.92
C MET A 584 26.27 5.16 -12.11
N VAL A 585 25.23 5.11 -12.93
CA VAL A 585 25.16 4.17 -14.08
C VAL A 585 25.91 4.68 -15.32
N CYS A 586 26.48 5.88 -15.27
CA CYS A 586 27.14 6.50 -16.43
C CYS A 586 28.65 6.31 -16.41
N THR A 587 29.24 6.09 -17.60
CA THR A 587 30.70 5.91 -17.76
C THR A 587 31.45 7.25 -17.95
N GLY A 588 30.94 8.17 -18.77
CA GLY A 588 31.55 9.49 -19.04
C GLY A 588 30.83 10.68 -18.40
N GLU A 589 31.49 11.86 -18.38
CA GLU A 589 30.89 13.07 -17.80
C GLU A 589 29.78 13.66 -18.68
N GLN A 590 29.88 13.50 -20.00
CA GLN A 590 28.83 13.91 -20.94
C GLN A 590 27.53 13.15 -20.65
N GLU A 591 27.60 11.82 -20.54
CA GLU A 591 26.46 10.96 -20.21
C GLU A 591 25.89 11.27 -18.82
N ARG A 592 26.75 11.59 -17.84
CA ARG A 592 26.33 12.04 -16.51
C ARG A 592 25.58 13.36 -16.60
N CYS A 593 26.06 14.31 -17.40
CA CYS A 593 25.41 15.61 -17.60
C CYS A 593 24.00 15.44 -18.19
N GLU A 594 23.88 14.68 -19.28
CA GLU A 594 22.59 14.33 -19.91
C GLU A 594 21.65 13.65 -18.91
N SER A 595 22.15 12.67 -18.16
CA SER A 595 21.36 11.91 -17.19
C SER A 595 20.89 12.76 -16.01
N ARG A 596 21.73 13.69 -15.52
CA ARG A 596 21.36 14.66 -14.47
C ARG A 596 20.35 15.70 -14.98
N GLN A 597 20.45 16.11 -16.25
CA GLN A 597 19.47 16.99 -16.88
C GLN A 597 18.10 16.31 -16.96
N MET A 598 18.06 15.06 -17.44
CA MET A 598 16.84 14.24 -17.45
C MET A 598 16.27 14.08 -16.04
N ALA A 599 17.11 13.77 -15.03
CA ALA A 599 16.67 13.66 -13.63
C ALA A 599 16.09 14.98 -13.11
N SER A 600 16.66 16.12 -13.50
CA SER A 600 16.17 17.45 -13.13
C SER A 600 14.81 17.75 -13.76
N GLN A 601 14.63 17.43 -15.05
CA GLN A 601 13.33 17.57 -15.73
C GLN A 601 12.25 16.70 -15.06
N ILE A 602 12.58 15.45 -14.72
CA ILE A 602 11.66 14.54 -14.00
C ILE A 602 11.32 15.07 -12.60
N ALA A 603 12.30 15.60 -11.86
CA ALA A 603 12.04 16.18 -10.55
C ALA A 603 11.10 17.40 -10.65
N SER A 604 11.37 18.31 -11.59
CA SER A 604 10.55 19.49 -11.86
C SER A 604 9.11 19.13 -12.24
N SER A 605 8.91 18.14 -13.11
CA SER A 605 7.56 17.68 -13.49
C SER A 605 6.78 17.04 -12.34
N ASN A 606 7.45 16.62 -11.27
CA ASN A 606 6.84 16.11 -10.03
C ASN A 606 6.71 17.18 -8.93
N GLY A 607 6.97 18.45 -9.25
CA GLY A 607 6.79 19.60 -8.36
C GLY A 607 7.98 19.90 -7.45
N TYR A 608 9.16 19.34 -7.72
CA TYR A 608 10.37 19.62 -6.96
C TYR A 608 11.17 20.76 -7.59
N THR A 609 11.60 21.73 -6.78
CA THR A 609 12.56 22.75 -7.20
C THR A 609 13.98 22.21 -7.05
N VAL A 610 14.69 22.03 -8.16
CA VAL A 610 16.10 21.62 -8.16
C VAL A 610 16.96 22.88 -8.27
N SER A 611 17.64 23.25 -7.17
CA SER A 611 18.62 24.35 -7.23
C SER A 611 19.89 23.86 -7.93
N LYS A 612 20.44 24.67 -8.85
CA LYS A 612 21.69 24.39 -9.57
C LYS A 612 22.93 24.47 -8.68
N HIS A 613 22.81 25.01 -7.45
CA HIS A 613 23.92 25.10 -6.50
C HIS A 613 23.91 23.92 -5.54
N SER A 614 24.66 22.87 -5.91
CA SER A 614 25.02 21.81 -4.98
C SER A 614 26.03 22.36 -3.96
N ARG A 615 25.57 22.75 -2.76
CA ARG A 615 26.48 22.76 -1.60
C ARG A 615 27.00 21.34 -1.42
N LYS A 616 28.32 21.15 -1.46
CA LYS A 616 28.98 19.89 -1.12
C LYS A 616 28.46 19.45 0.25
N HIS A 617 27.53 18.50 0.27
CA HIS A 617 27.14 17.86 1.51
C HIS A 617 28.25 16.88 1.85
N HIS A 618 29.00 17.17 2.91
CA HIS A 618 29.90 16.19 3.51
C HIS A 618 29.09 14.90 3.79
N PRO A 619 29.61 13.73 3.40
CA PRO A 619 29.03 12.48 3.83
C PRO A 619 29.13 12.45 5.35
N VAL A 620 28.02 12.71 6.03
CA VAL A 620 27.92 12.35 7.45
C VAL A 620 27.88 10.84 7.44
N ASN A 621 29.05 10.22 7.64
CA ASN A 621 29.16 8.84 8.08
C ASN A 621 28.45 8.75 9.43
N ARG A 622 27.14 8.55 9.40
CA ARG A 622 26.46 7.91 10.51
C ARG A 622 26.97 6.48 10.48
N THR A 623 27.97 6.22 11.31
CA THR A 623 28.27 4.88 11.80
C THR A 623 26.94 4.31 12.28
N HIS A 624 26.35 3.46 11.45
CA HIS A 624 25.23 2.63 11.86
C HIS A 624 25.84 1.61 12.81
N ASN A 625 25.89 1.94 14.10
CA ASN A 625 26.00 0.93 15.15
C ASN A 625 24.74 0.06 15.03
N HIS A 626 24.87 -0.99 14.24
CA HIS A 626 24.01 -2.15 14.22
C HIS A 626 24.29 -2.93 15.51
N ASP A 627 23.38 -2.87 16.49
CA ASP A 627 22.95 -4.05 17.29
C ASP A 627 22.02 -3.73 18.48
N VAL A 628 20.98 -2.92 18.28
CA VAL A 628 19.82 -2.99 19.18
C VAL A 628 18.54 -3.00 18.34
N SER A 629 17.80 -4.10 18.41
CA SER A 629 16.46 -4.26 17.83
C SER A 629 15.49 -3.25 18.47
N ARG A 630 15.44 -2.03 17.92
CA ARG A 630 14.48 -1.00 18.36
C ARG A 630 13.07 -1.39 17.94
N ILE A 631 12.11 -1.19 18.84
CA ILE A 631 10.69 -1.44 18.64
C ILE A 631 10.10 -0.29 17.81
N PRO A 632 9.40 -0.57 16.70
CA PRO A 632 8.77 0.48 15.91
C PRO A 632 7.47 0.99 16.54
N LEU A 633 7.35 2.31 16.74
CA LEU A 633 6.11 3.01 17.00
C LEU A 633 5.53 3.53 15.68
N CYS A 634 4.61 2.76 15.09
CA CYS A 634 3.97 3.11 13.82
C CYS A 634 2.74 4.01 14.05
N LEU A 635 2.84 5.29 13.68
CA LEU A 635 1.76 6.29 13.83
C LEU A 635 1.42 6.94 12.48
N PRO A 636 0.17 7.40 12.28
CA PRO A 636 -0.20 8.12 11.06
C PRO A 636 0.61 9.42 10.93
N PHE A 637 1.13 9.67 9.73
CA PHE A 637 1.81 10.91 9.41
C PHE A 637 0.80 12.05 9.25
N ILE A 638 0.93 13.07 10.10
CA ILE A 638 0.13 14.29 10.05
C ILE A 638 0.97 15.41 9.43
N SER A 639 2.13 15.70 10.02
CA SER A 639 3.15 16.60 9.48
C SER A 639 4.53 16.29 10.06
N ASP A 640 5.58 16.89 9.50
CA ASP A 640 6.93 16.77 10.04
C ASP A 640 7.03 17.41 11.44
N GLU A 641 6.31 18.50 11.72
CA GLU A 641 6.26 19.14 13.03
C GLU A 641 5.62 18.26 14.10
N VAL A 642 4.53 17.56 13.75
CA VAL A 642 3.87 16.61 14.65
C VAL A 642 4.79 15.42 14.92
N SER A 643 5.45 14.89 13.88
CA SER A 643 6.40 13.78 14.02
C SER A 643 7.58 14.18 14.92
N ALA A 644 8.13 15.38 14.74
CA ALA A 644 9.20 15.92 15.58
C ALA A 644 8.76 16.14 17.03
N ALA A 645 7.50 16.57 17.26
CA ALA A 645 6.95 16.72 18.60
C ALA A 645 6.77 15.36 19.29
N ILE A 646 6.28 14.34 18.59
CA ILE A 646 6.17 12.97 19.11
C ILE A 646 7.55 12.38 19.40
N GLN A 647 8.55 12.64 18.53
CA GLN A 647 9.92 12.22 18.78
C GLN A 647 10.46 12.79 20.10
N LYS A 648 10.14 14.06 20.43
CA LYS A 648 10.47 14.65 21.73
C LYS A 648 9.78 13.94 22.90
N CYS A 649 8.56 13.44 22.72
CA CYS A 649 7.88 12.62 23.73
C CYS A 649 8.63 11.29 23.98
N ILE A 650 9.17 10.65 22.94
CA ILE A 650 10.01 9.45 23.08
C ILE A 650 11.26 9.74 23.93
N PHE A 651 11.93 10.87 23.68
CA PHE A 651 13.07 11.29 24.50
C PHE A 651 12.69 11.57 25.96
N ARG A 652 11.56 12.25 26.19
CA ARG A 652 11.06 12.54 27.56
C ARG A 652 10.71 11.26 28.33
N ALA A 653 10.21 10.25 27.64
CA ALA A 653 9.91 8.93 28.20
C ALA A 653 11.16 8.04 28.36
N GLN A 654 12.35 8.53 28.00
CA GLN A 654 13.61 7.77 28.02
C GLN A 654 13.58 6.50 27.16
N LEU A 655 12.88 6.56 26.02
CA LEU A 655 12.68 5.44 25.10
C LEU A 655 13.50 5.55 23.79
N GLN A 656 14.44 6.49 23.69
CA GLN A 656 15.20 6.74 22.44
C GLN A 656 16.09 5.58 21.99
N ASN A 657 16.50 4.73 22.93
CA ASN A 657 17.31 3.53 22.66
C ASN A 657 16.44 2.30 22.36
N ASP A 658 15.17 2.34 22.77
CA ASP A 658 14.24 1.22 22.68
C ASP A 658 13.25 1.35 21.53
N VAL A 659 12.91 2.59 21.14
CA VAL A 659 11.78 2.88 20.25
C VAL A 659 12.22 3.74 19.07
N VAL A 660 11.73 3.39 17.88
CA VAL A 660 11.88 4.19 16.67
C VAL A 660 10.51 4.63 16.16
N LEU A 661 10.32 5.94 15.96
CA LEU A 661 9.09 6.47 15.37
C LEU A 661 9.06 6.17 13.87
N VAL A 662 7.97 5.53 13.43
CA VAL A 662 7.71 5.25 12.02
C VAL A 662 6.42 5.98 11.61
N SER A 663 6.58 7.09 10.90
CA SER A 663 5.45 7.88 10.40
C SER A 663 4.87 7.25 9.12
N ILE A 664 3.67 6.69 9.23
CA ILE A 664 2.95 6.00 8.15
C ILE A 664 2.16 7.02 7.33
N PRO A 665 2.47 7.25 6.05
CA PRO A 665 1.68 8.14 5.19
C PRO A 665 0.20 7.76 5.14
N ASN A 666 -0.64 8.74 4.82
CA ASN A 666 -2.07 8.50 4.61
C ASN A 666 -2.30 7.53 3.44
N ALA A 667 -3.53 7.04 3.30
CA ALA A 667 -3.87 6.20 2.15
C ALA A 667 -3.66 7.01 0.86
N ASN A 668 -2.80 6.53 -0.03
CA ASN A 668 -2.58 7.18 -1.32
C ASN A 668 -3.79 7.03 -2.26
N ILE A 669 -3.81 7.80 -3.35
CA ILE A 669 -4.91 7.78 -4.33
C ILE A 669 -5.19 6.36 -4.82
N LYS A 670 -4.14 5.57 -5.12
CA LYS A 670 -4.29 4.16 -5.52
C LYS A 670 -5.08 3.35 -4.51
N LYS A 671 -4.72 3.43 -3.22
CA LYS A 671 -5.40 2.69 -2.14
C LYS A 671 -6.84 3.16 -1.92
N GLN A 672 -7.14 4.42 -2.24
CA GLN A 672 -8.48 4.99 -2.09
C GLN A 672 -9.43 4.62 -3.24
N LEU A 673 -8.94 4.67 -4.49
CA LEU A 673 -9.77 4.55 -5.69
C LEU A 673 -9.63 3.23 -6.46
N VAL A 674 -8.46 2.60 -6.48
CA VAL A 674 -8.23 1.37 -7.26
C VAL A 674 -8.68 0.14 -6.48
N ARG A 675 -9.44 -0.73 -7.14
CA ARG A 675 -10.01 -1.96 -6.54
C ARG A 675 -9.63 -3.18 -7.37
N ASN A 676 -8.82 -4.07 -6.79
CA ASN A 676 -8.49 -5.35 -7.44
C ASN A 676 -9.69 -6.31 -7.45
N ARG A 677 -10.60 -6.22 -6.47
CA ARG A 677 -11.85 -6.99 -6.39
C ARG A 677 -13.04 -6.09 -6.73
N LEU A 678 -13.06 -5.55 -7.95
CA LEU A 678 -14.15 -4.65 -8.37
C LEU A 678 -15.45 -5.42 -8.60
N TYR A 679 -15.38 -6.52 -9.36
CA TYR A 679 -16.55 -7.31 -9.78
C TYR A 679 -16.92 -8.45 -8.81
N ASP A 680 -16.05 -8.74 -7.85
CA ASP A 680 -16.18 -9.88 -6.92
C ASP A 680 -16.64 -9.45 -5.52
N ARG A 681 -17.28 -8.30 -5.40
CA ARG A 681 -17.80 -7.76 -4.13
C ARG A 681 -19.22 -8.18 -3.80
N GLN A 682 -19.94 -8.77 -4.74
CA GLN A 682 -21.35 -9.09 -4.55
C GLN A 682 -21.53 -10.14 -3.47
N CYS A 683 -22.59 -9.95 -2.69
CA CYS A 683 -22.99 -10.94 -1.70
C CYS A 683 -23.70 -12.08 -2.41
N ILE A 684 -23.12 -13.28 -2.36
CA ILE A 684 -23.72 -14.48 -2.97
C ILE A 684 -24.74 -15.18 -2.06
N SER A 685 -25.03 -14.62 -0.88
CA SER A 685 -25.90 -15.24 0.11
C SER A 685 -27.25 -14.55 0.11
N GLU A 686 -28.28 -15.25 -0.35
CA GLU A 686 -29.67 -14.74 -0.37
C GLU A 686 -30.17 -14.38 1.03
N GLN A 687 -29.76 -15.11 2.07
CA GLN A 687 -30.12 -14.87 3.47
C GLN A 687 -28.99 -14.20 4.28
N CYS A 688 -28.26 -13.25 3.68
CA CYS A 688 -27.18 -12.57 4.37
C CYS A 688 -27.73 -11.59 5.42
N ILE A 689 -27.32 -11.70 6.69
CA ILE A 689 -27.75 -10.74 7.72
C ILE A 689 -26.88 -9.48 7.82
N VAL A 690 -25.75 -9.43 7.10
CA VAL A 690 -24.78 -8.32 7.20
C VAL A 690 -25.07 -7.27 6.14
N CYS A 691 -25.21 -7.70 4.88
CA CYS A 691 -25.35 -6.79 3.75
C CYS A 691 -26.62 -5.93 3.78
N PRO A 692 -27.80 -6.43 4.23
CA PRO A 692 -29.01 -5.61 4.31
C PRO A 692 -28.91 -4.41 5.26
N HIS A 693 -28.00 -4.48 6.25
CA HIS A 693 -27.78 -3.42 7.24
C HIS A 693 -26.43 -2.71 7.06
N GLY A 694 -25.72 -3.00 5.97
CA GLY A 694 -24.40 -2.47 5.68
C GLY A 694 -24.26 -2.12 4.20
N LYS A 695 -23.05 -2.28 3.66
CA LYS A 695 -22.81 -2.19 2.22
C LYS A 695 -22.76 -3.59 1.62
N GLU A 696 -23.14 -3.71 0.36
CA GLU A 696 -22.96 -4.94 -0.38
C GLU A 696 -21.48 -5.39 -0.32
N GLY A 697 -21.28 -6.66 0.04
CA GLY A 697 -19.96 -7.25 0.22
C GLY A 697 -19.33 -7.06 1.61
N ASP A 698 -19.97 -6.33 2.53
CA ASP A 698 -19.47 -6.18 3.91
C ASP A 698 -19.37 -7.52 4.64
N CYS A 699 -20.23 -8.48 4.28
CA CYS A 699 -20.20 -9.84 4.79
C CYS A 699 -18.87 -10.57 4.52
N ALA A 700 -18.11 -10.15 3.51
CA ALA A 700 -16.84 -10.75 3.12
C ALA A 700 -15.60 -10.07 3.74
N LYS A 701 -15.79 -9.03 4.56
CA LYS A 701 -14.69 -8.32 5.22
C LYS A 701 -14.07 -9.14 6.35
N VAL A 702 -12.78 -8.90 6.58
CA VAL A 702 -11.96 -9.51 7.64
C VAL A 702 -11.37 -8.41 8.53
N GLY A 703 -11.02 -8.75 9.77
CA GLY A 703 -10.45 -7.78 10.71
C GLY A 703 -11.45 -6.67 11.04
N VAL A 704 -12.66 -7.05 11.44
CA VAL A 704 -13.76 -6.10 11.70
C VAL A 704 -14.18 -6.14 13.16
N ILE A 705 -14.58 -4.99 13.69
CA ILE A 705 -15.40 -4.88 14.88
C ILE A 705 -16.83 -4.66 14.40
N TYR A 706 -17.76 -5.46 14.90
CA TYR A 706 -19.15 -5.50 14.46
C TYR A 706 -20.09 -5.45 15.66
N GLN A 707 -21.32 -5.02 15.40
CA GLN A 707 -22.43 -4.98 16.34
C GLN A 707 -23.53 -5.93 15.86
N ILE A 708 -24.09 -6.72 16.77
CA ILE A 708 -25.34 -7.46 16.58
C ILE A 708 -26.39 -6.82 17.48
N GLU A 709 -27.56 -6.54 16.93
CA GLU A 709 -28.72 -5.98 17.62
C GLU A 709 -29.88 -6.97 17.56
N CYS A 710 -30.50 -7.25 18.71
CA CYS A 710 -31.75 -8.00 18.78
C CYS A 710 -32.90 -7.13 18.26
N SER A 711 -33.68 -7.62 17.32
CA SER A 711 -34.78 -6.83 16.72
C SER A 711 -35.99 -6.70 17.64
N ASP A 712 -36.10 -7.55 18.66
CA ASP A 712 -37.27 -7.63 19.52
C ASP A 712 -37.13 -6.76 20.78
N CYS A 713 -35.93 -6.69 21.35
CA CYS A 713 -35.64 -5.93 22.59
C CYS A 713 -34.52 -4.89 22.45
N ASN A 714 -33.93 -4.73 21.25
CA ASN A 714 -32.82 -3.81 20.96
C ASN A 714 -31.54 -4.04 21.78
N ALA A 715 -31.43 -5.15 22.51
CA ALA A 715 -30.21 -5.53 23.19
C ALA A 715 -29.04 -5.62 22.19
N LEU A 716 -27.86 -5.21 22.64
CA LEU A 716 -26.66 -5.11 21.80
C LEU A 716 -25.62 -6.15 22.21
N TYR A 717 -24.91 -6.65 21.19
CA TYR A 717 -23.66 -7.39 21.32
C TYR A 717 -22.60 -6.75 20.43
N ILE A 718 -21.40 -6.55 20.95
CA ILE A 718 -20.25 -6.06 20.20
C ILE A 718 -19.17 -7.13 20.23
N GLY A 719 -18.60 -7.41 19.06
CA GLY A 719 -17.52 -8.38 18.93
C GLY A 719 -16.53 -8.01 17.83
N GLU A 720 -15.36 -8.64 17.85
CA GLU A 720 -14.40 -8.60 16.75
C GLU A 720 -14.22 -9.94 16.04
N THR A 721 -13.75 -9.88 14.79
CA THR A 721 -13.25 -11.06 14.09
C THR A 721 -12.09 -10.72 13.16
N GLY A 722 -11.04 -11.54 13.24
CA GLY A 722 -9.98 -11.59 12.22
C GLY A 722 -10.36 -12.39 10.98
N ARG A 723 -11.43 -13.19 11.03
CA ARG A 723 -11.95 -14.02 9.93
C ARG A 723 -13.02 -13.28 9.13
N VAL A 724 -13.49 -13.88 8.05
CA VAL A 724 -14.59 -13.37 7.25
C VAL A 724 -15.83 -13.20 8.14
N LEU A 725 -16.45 -12.01 8.09
CA LEU A 725 -17.55 -11.65 8.99
C LEU A 725 -18.73 -12.62 8.87
N ASN A 726 -19.13 -13.02 7.66
CA ASN A 726 -20.24 -13.96 7.47
C ASN A 726 -20.03 -15.32 8.18
N VAL A 727 -18.80 -15.82 8.24
CA VAL A 727 -18.46 -17.07 8.94
C VAL A 727 -18.68 -16.88 10.43
N ARG A 728 -18.16 -15.78 10.99
CA ARG A 728 -18.32 -15.46 12.41
C ARG A 728 -19.79 -15.30 12.80
N ILE A 729 -20.56 -14.67 11.94
CA ILE A 729 -21.98 -14.46 12.14
C ILE A 729 -22.77 -15.78 12.08
N LYS A 730 -22.46 -16.68 11.14
CA LYS A 730 -23.07 -18.02 11.09
C LYS A 730 -22.83 -18.82 12.38
N GLU A 731 -21.65 -18.70 13.00
CA GLU A 731 -21.37 -19.33 14.30
C GLU A 731 -22.23 -18.77 15.42
N HIS A 732 -22.41 -17.45 15.46
CA HIS A 732 -23.30 -16.78 16.42
C HIS A 732 -24.74 -17.25 16.25
N LEU A 733 -25.24 -17.31 15.01
CA LEU A 733 -26.58 -17.81 14.70
C LEU A 733 -26.74 -19.30 15.03
N ALA A 734 -25.73 -20.12 14.78
CA ALA A 734 -25.75 -21.53 15.16
C ALA A 734 -25.82 -21.71 16.67
N SER A 735 -25.07 -20.89 17.43
CA SER A 735 -25.09 -20.92 18.90
C SER A 735 -26.42 -20.41 19.47
N LYS A 736 -27.03 -19.38 18.85
CA LYS A 736 -28.40 -18.91 19.13
C LYS A 736 -29.42 -20.03 18.95
N ARG A 737 -29.38 -20.73 17.82
CA ARG A 737 -30.30 -21.85 17.53
C ARG A 737 -30.17 -23.00 18.53
N ARG A 738 -28.97 -23.28 19.03
CA ARG A 738 -28.71 -24.29 20.06
C ARG A 738 -29.06 -23.84 21.49
N GLY A 739 -29.37 -22.56 21.72
CA GLY A 739 -29.60 -22.03 23.06
C GLY A 739 -28.36 -22.07 23.96
N SER A 740 -27.15 -21.98 23.38
CA SER A 740 -25.90 -22.17 24.13
C SER A 740 -25.68 -21.06 25.15
N LEU A 741 -25.73 -21.38 26.45
CA LEU A 741 -25.54 -20.44 27.57
C LEU A 741 -24.13 -19.82 27.62
N THR A 742 -23.15 -20.46 27.01
CA THR A 742 -21.77 -19.95 26.87
C THR A 742 -21.64 -18.88 25.79
N SER A 743 -22.60 -18.81 24.86
CA SER A 743 -22.60 -17.83 23.78
C SER A 743 -23.47 -16.62 24.12
N PRO A 744 -23.07 -15.39 23.75
CA PRO A 744 -23.86 -14.19 24.02
C PRO A 744 -25.30 -14.29 23.50
N LEU A 745 -25.49 -14.66 22.23
CA LEU A 745 -26.82 -14.77 21.62
C LEU A 745 -27.63 -15.94 22.16
N GLY A 746 -27.01 -17.09 22.42
CA GLY A 746 -27.70 -18.26 22.98
C GLY A 746 -28.21 -17.99 24.39
N ARG A 747 -27.38 -17.38 25.25
CA ARG A 747 -27.80 -16.94 26.59
C ARG A 747 -28.89 -15.87 26.54
N HIS A 748 -28.77 -14.88 25.64
CA HIS A 748 -29.80 -13.86 25.46
C HIS A 748 -31.15 -14.48 25.05
N ARG A 749 -31.13 -15.48 24.16
CA ARG A 749 -32.33 -16.25 23.80
C ARG A 749 -33.02 -16.87 25.01
N ILE A 750 -32.26 -17.54 25.86
CA ILE A 750 -32.81 -18.23 27.03
C ILE A 750 -33.30 -17.22 28.07
N ASN A 751 -32.49 -16.22 28.40
CA ASN A 751 -32.74 -15.34 29.53
C ASN A 751 -33.74 -14.21 29.21
N ALA A 752 -33.69 -13.63 28.01
CA ALA A 752 -34.52 -12.48 27.64
C ALA A 752 -35.75 -12.85 26.82
N HIS A 753 -35.72 -14.00 26.13
CA HIS A 753 -36.80 -14.44 25.24
C HIS A 753 -37.41 -15.79 25.65
N CYS A 754 -37.11 -16.30 26.85
CA CYS A 754 -37.63 -17.57 27.36
C CYS A 754 -37.43 -18.76 26.40
N GLY A 755 -36.36 -18.73 25.60
CA GLY A 755 -36.07 -19.76 24.59
C GLY A 755 -36.72 -19.53 23.23
N ASN A 756 -37.58 -18.51 23.05
CA ASN A 756 -38.13 -18.14 21.76
C ASN A 756 -37.05 -17.59 20.83
N ASP A 757 -37.18 -17.84 19.52
CA ASP A 757 -36.23 -17.33 18.54
C ASP A 757 -36.50 -15.84 18.23
N PHE A 758 -35.44 -15.10 17.89
CA PHE A 758 -35.51 -13.65 17.60
C PHE A 758 -34.67 -13.27 16.37
N ASN A 759 -35.02 -12.17 15.72
CA ASN A 759 -34.28 -11.64 14.57
C ASN A 759 -33.10 -10.77 14.98
N VAL A 760 -32.05 -10.75 14.17
CA VAL A 760 -30.84 -9.95 14.44
C VAL A 760 -30.41 -9.09 13.27
N LYS A 761 -29.92 -7.88 13.57
CA LYS A 761 -29.25 -7.00 12.61
C LYS A 761 -27.76 -7.00 12.89
N CYS A 762 -26.93 -7.02 11.84
CA CYS A 762 -25.48 -6.96 11.98
C CYS A 762 -24.89 -5.77 11.23
N THR A 763 -24.13 -4.91 11.92
CA THR A 763 -23.45 -3.74 11.32
C THR A 763 -21.96 -3.75 11.63
N ILE A 764 -21.14 -3.23 10.70
CA ILE A 764 -19.70 -3.05 10.93
C ILE A 764 -19.47 -1.69 11.58
N LEU A 765 -18.88 -1.69 12.77
CA LEU A 765 -18.52 -0.48 13.49
C LEU A 765 -17.21 0.11 12.95
N THR A 766 -16.18 -0.74 12.77
CA THR A 766 -14.91 -0.34 12.16
C THR A 766 -14.09 -1.53 11.67
N CYS A 767 -13.03 -1.27 10.90
CA CYS A 767 -12.12 -2.28 10.37
C CYS A 767 -10.70 -2.02 10.87
N GLU A 768 -10.07 -3.02 11.48
CA GLU A 768 -8.69 -3.00 11.96
C GLU A 768 -8.06 -4.40 11.79
N ALA A 769 -7.00 -4.51 10.98
CA ALA A 769 -6.39 -5.80 10.67
C ALA A 769 -5.51 -6.31 11.81
N GLU A 770 -4.87 -5.41 12.55
CA GLU A 770 -3.98 -5.74 13.66
C GLU A 770 -4.79 -6.19 14.87
N ILE A 771 -4.53 -7.41 15.36
CA ILE A 771 -5.35 -8.03 16.40
C ILE A 771 -5.36 -7.24 17.72
N SER A 772 -4.22 -6.70 18.16
CA SER A 772 -4.13 -5.93 19.41
C SER A 772 -4.86 -4.59 19.30
N ALA A 773 -4.70 -3.89 18.17
CA ALA A 773 -5.44 -2.66 17.89
C ALA A 773 -6.96 -2.93 17.78
N ARG A 774 -7.34 -4.03 17.12
CA ARG A 774 -8.75 -4.44 16.99
C ARG A 774 -9.37 -4.78 18.34
N LYS A 775 -8.65 -5.49 19.21
CA LYS A 775 -9.07 -5.79 20.59
C LYS A 775 -9.20 -4.54 21.45
N ALA A 776 -8.26 -3.60 21.36
CA ALA A 776 -8.37 -2.32 22.07
C ALA A 776 -9.59 -1.51 21.62
N LEU A 777 -9.88 -1.48 20.31
CA LEU A 777 -11.05 -0.80 19.78
C LEU A 777 -12.36 -1.50 20.16
N GLU A 778 -12.42 -2.84 20.12
CA GLU A 778 -13.55 -3.63 20.63
C GLU A 778 -13.85 -3.27 22.09
N ALA A 779 -12.81 -3.22 22.94
CA ALA A 779 -12.94 -2.83 24.34
C ALA A 779 -13.50 -1.41 24.50
N PHE A 780 -13.04 -0.46 23.68
CA PHE A 780 -13.57 0.90 23.70
C PHE A 780 -15.06 0.95 23.31
N TRP A 781 -15.46 0.24 22.25
CA TRP A 781 -16.86 0.18 21.83
C TRP A 781 -17.76 -0.45 22.91
N ILE A 782 -17.32 -1.54 23.54
CA ILE A 782 -18.04 -2.18 24.66
C ILE A 782 -18.17 -1.19 25.83
N THR A 783 -17.10 -0.45 26.15
CA THR A 783 -17.11 0.49 27.27
C THR A 783 -18.03 1.68 27.03
N VAL A 784 -18.03 2.24 25.81
CA VAL A 784 -18.86 3.39 25.45
C VAL A 784 -20.34 3.01 25.31
N LYS A 785 -20.64 1.87 24.65
CA LYS A 785 -22.02 1.46 24.40
C LYS A 785 -22.65 0.64 25.52
N ASN A 786 -21.85 0.09 26.44
CA ASN A 786 -22.27 -0.80 27.53
C ASN A 786 -23.32 -1.86 27.10
N PRO A 787 -23.01 -2.69 26.09
CA PRO A 787 -23.96 -3.65 25.51
C PRO A 787 -24.39 -4.75 26.50
N GLU A 788 -25.69 -5.00 26.58
CA GLU A 788 -26.31 -5.95 27.52
C GLU A 788 -25.91 -7.42 27.29
N MET A 789 -25.70 -7.83 26.02
CA MET A 789 -25.41 -9.24 25.72
C MET A 789 -23.94 -9.63 26.00
N ASN A 790 -23.02 -8.66 26.08
CA ASN A 790 -21.62 -8.93 26.38
C ASN A 790 -21.43 -9.29 27.86
N ASN A 791 -20.60 -10.28 28.15
CA ASN A 791 -20.32 -10.71 29.54
C ASN A 791 -19.20 -9.92 30.23
N LYS A 792 -18.66 -8.87 29.59
CA LYS A 792 -17.50 -8.05 30.01
C LYS A 792 -16.17 -8.81 30.19
N ASN A 793 -16.18 -10.14 30.40
CA ASN A 793 -15.02 -11.02 30.39
C ASN A 793 -14.37 -11.14 29.00
N GLU A 794 -15.11 -10.82 27.94
CA GLU A 794 -14.63 -10.72 26.56
C GLU A 794 -13.71 -9.50 26.31
N CYS A 795 -13.69 -8.53 27.24
CA CYS A 795 -13.07 -7.23 27.09
C CYS A 795 -11.65 -7.22 27.68
N LEU A 796 -10.67 -6.69 26.95
CA LEU A 796 -9.41 -6.27 27.58
C LEU A 796 -9.71 -5.16 28.59
N SER A 797 -9.06 -5.18 29.74
CA SER A 797 -9.15 -4.05 30.65
C SER A 797 -8.62 -2.81 29.92
N ILE A 798 -9.47 -1.80 29.75
CA ILE A 798 -8.98 -0.50 29.28
C ILE A 798 -8.14 0.06 30.41
N THR A 799 -6.82 -0.03 30.25
CA THR A 799 -5.89 0.58 31.20
C THR A 799 -6.18 2.07 31.29
N SER A 800 -5.99 2.65 32.47
CA SER A 800 -6.14 4.10 32.72
C SER A 800 -5.45 4.97 31.66
N ASP A 801 -4.36 4.48 31.09
CA ASP A 801 -3.54 5.16 30.07
C ASP A 801 -4.28 5.44 28.76
N PHE A 802 -5.33 4.67 28.47
CA PHE A 802 -6.10 4.75 27.22
C PHE A 802 -7.45 5.45 27.36
N LEU A 803 -7.97 5.60 28.59
CA LEU A 803 -9.25 6.29 28.84
C LEU A 803 -9.34 7.69 28.21
N PRO A 804 -8.28 8.54 28.25
CA PRO A 804 -8.33 9.86 27.64
C PRO A 804 -8.53 9.86 26.10
N PHE A 805 -8.24 8.74 25.43
CA PHE A 805 -8.40 8.61 23.97
C PHE A 805 -9.83 8.17 23.58
N VAL A 806 -10.60 7.59 24.49
CA VAL A 806 -11.91 6.98 24.20
C VAL A 806 -12.86 8.01 23.61
N SER A 807 -13.01 9.16 24.28
CA SER A 807 -13.90 10.25 23.82
C SER A 807 -13.46 10.88 22.50
N LEU A 808 -12.19 10.75 22.12
CA LEU A 808 -11.63 11.29 20.87
C LEU A 808 -11.79 10.34 19.68
N CYS A 809 -12.18 9.10 19.93
CA CYS A 809 -12.37 8.08 18.90
C CYS A 809 -13.76 8.12 18.24
N GLU A 810 -14.67 9.01 18.68
CA GLU A 810 -16.08 9.13 18.24
C GLU A 810 -16.72 7.76 18.02
N LEU A 811 -16.84 7.03 19.13
CA LEU A 811 -17.40 5.69 19.24
C LEU A 811 -18.85 5.77 19.74
#